data_AF-A0A8C0PXS2-F1
#
_entry.id   AF-A0A8C0PXS2-F1
#
_cell.length_a   1.000
_cell.length_b   1.000
_cell.length_c   1.000
_cell.angle_alpha   90.00
_cell.angle_beta   90.00
_cell.angle_gamma   90.00
#
_symmetry.space_group_name_H-M   'P 1'
#
loop_
_entity.id
_entity.type
_entity.pdbx_description
1 polymer ?
#
loop_
_entity_poly.entity_id
_entity_poly.type
_entity_poly.pdbx_seq_one_letter_code
_entity_poly.pdbx_strand_id
1 'polypeptide(L)'
;MAPAGCCCCYCCWGGAVAAADAVRRVLVLLLLGVLSAGPRPAALATEHYSPLSLLKQELQHRQQQEAPAGGGCSPQSGDWGDQYSVECGVIEDGPVTWPVPPRGQEGLRRPRARASELRVHRLEDRGSRIADRGSRIEGRGAPSHGGGRCCRQSRKSWQTPQEQKSSFLNFHDSDCEPKGPPPCDSLLSLNTEKILSQAKSIAEQKRFPFATDNDSTNEELAIAYVLIGSGLYDEAIRHFSTMLQEEPDLVSAIYGRGIAYGKKGLHDIKNAELALFELSRVITLEPDRPEVFEQRAEILSPLGRINEAVNDLTKAIQLQPSARLYRHRGTLYFISEDYATAHEDFQQSLELNKNQPIAMLYKGLTFFHRGLLKEAIESFKEALKQKVDFIDAYKSLGQAYRELGNFEAATESFQKALLLNQNHVQTLQLRGMMLYHHGSLQEALKNFKRCLQLEPYNEVCQYMKGLSHVAMGQFYEGIKAQTKVMLNDPLPGQKASPEYLKVKYLREYSRYLHAHLDTPLTEYNVDVDLPGSFKDHWAKNLPFLIEDYEEQPGLQPHIKDVLHQNFESYKPEVQELICVADRLGSLMQYETPGFLPNKRIHRAMGLAALEVMQAVQRTWTNSKVRMNGKTRLMQWRDMFDIAVKWRRIADPDQPVLWLDQMPARSLSRGFNNHINLIRGQVINMRYLEYFEKILHFIKDRILVYHGANNPKGLLEVREALEKVHKVEDLLPIMKQFNTKTKDGFTVNTKVPSLKDQGKEYDGFTITITGDKIGNILFSVETQTTEERTQFYHAEIDALYKDLTAKGKVLILSSEFGEADAVCNLILSLVYYFYNLMPLSRGSSVIAYSVIVGALMASGKEVAGKIPKGKLVDFEAMTAPGSEAFSKIAKSWMNLKSISPSYKMLPSVSETFPTLRSMIEVLNTDSSPRCLKKL
;
A
#
# COMPACT_ATOMS: atom_id res chain seq x y z
N MET A 1 -18.88 16.74 -53.54
CA MET A 1 -18.77 18.23 -53.53
C MET A 1 -18.97 18.73 -52.11
N ALA A 2 -18.26 19.77 -51.70
CA ALA A 2 -18.58 20.65 -50.57
C ALA A 2 -18.77 22.08 -51.13
N PRO A 3 -19.44 23.01 -50.44
CA PRO A 3 -18.88 23.80 -49.31
C PRO A 3 -19.68 23.59 -47.99
N ALA A 4 -19.25 23.90 -46.75
CA ALA A 4 -18.57 25.07 -46.14
C ALA A 4 -19.48 26.31 -45.94
N GLY A 5 -19.56 26.99 -44.79
CA GLY A 5 -19.00 26.69 -43.44
C GLY A 5 -19.07 27.90 -42.46
N CYS A 6 -18.73 27.69 -41.17
CA CYS A 6 -18.42 28.70 -40.11
C CYS A 6 -19.55 29.69 -39.65
N CYS A 7 -19.58 30.29 -38.45
CA CYS A 7 -18.64 30.34 -37.30
C CYS A 7 -19.28 30.81 -35.95
N CYS A 8 -18.62 30.51 -34.82
CA CYS A 8 -18.46 31.31 -33.58
C CYS A 8 -19.62 31.71 -32.58
N CYS A 9 -19.61 31.04 -31.41
CA CYS A 9 -19.20 31.62 -30.08
C CYS A 9 -20.17 32.22 -29.01
N TYR A 10 -19.87 31.80 -27.76
CA TYR A 10 -19.96 32.47 -26.43
C TYR A 10 -21.28 32.57 -25.60
N CYS A 11 -21.47 31.55 -24.76
CA CYS A 11 -21.60 31.57 -23.28
C CYS A 11 -22.39 32.66 -22.51
N CYS A 12 -23.34 32.21 -21.65
CA CYS A 12 -23.45 32.44 -20.19
C CYS A 12 -24.90 32.18 -19.67
N TRP A 13 -25.19 31.85 -18.39
CA TRP A 13 -24.50 31.10 -17.31
C TRP A 13 -25.51 30.86 -16.16
N GLY A 14 -25.18 29.99 -15.18
CA GLY A 14 -25.73 30.05 -13.81
C GLY A 14 -26.98 29.20 -13.48
N GLY A 15 -26.78 28.18 -12.63
CA GLY A 15 -27.82 27.51 -11.84
C GLY A 15 -27.51 27.61 -10.34
N ALA A 16 -28.54 27.61 -9.48
CA ALA A 16 -28.45 27.94 -8.04
C ALA A 16 -28.54 26.65 -7.15
N VAL A 17 -27.79 26.47 -6.04
CA VAL A 17 -27.93 26.98 -4.64
C VAL A 17 -28.80 26.10 -3.69
N ALA A 18 -28.31 25.86 -2.46
CA ALA A 18 -28.97 25.24 -1.26
C ALA A 18 -29.31 23.72 -1.34
N ALA A 19 -29.04 22.83 -0.35
CA ALA A 19 -29.25 22.76 1.12
C ALA A 19 -30.68 22.30 1.51
N ALA A 20 -30.99 21.53 2.59
CA ALA A 20 -30.25 20.97 3.74
C ALA A 20 -30.91 19.61 4.18
N ASP A 21 -30.22 18.59 4.72
CA ASP A 21 -29.91 18.27 6.14
C ASP A 21 -31.06 17.62 7.00
N ALA A 22 -30.67 16.74 7.95
CA ALA A 22 -31.49 15.83 8.80
C ALA A 22 -32.26 14.69 8.04
N VAL A 23 -32.57 13.52 8.61
CA VAL A 23 -32.67 13.00 10.00
C VAL A 23 -31.93 11.65 10.16
N ARG A 24 -31.59 11.24 11.40
CA ARG A 24 -30.87 9.99 11.74
C ARG A 24 -31.62 9.17 12.81
N ARG A 25 -31.61 7.82 12.68
CA ARG A 25 -32.06 6.73 13.61
C ARG A 25 -33.48 6.15 13.41
N VAL A 26 -33.59 4.89 13.85
CA VAL A 26 -34.72 3.92 13.78
C VAL A 26 -35.12 3.59 12.33
N LEU A 27 -35.14 2.34 11.85
CA LEU A 27 -35.53 1.10 12.51
C LEU A 27 -34.74 -0.12 12.00
N VAL A 28 -34.46 -1.09 12.89
CA VAL A 28 -34.20 -2.50 12.53
C VAL A 28 -35.46 -3.28 12.93
N LEU A 29 -35.79 -4.36 12.20
CA LEU A 29 -37.03 -5.15 12.26
C LEU A 29 -38.27 -4.51 11.59
N LEU A 30 -38.44 -4.74 10.28
CA LEU A 30 -39.70 -5.26 9.76
C LEU A 30 -39.48 -5.88 8.36
N LEU A 31 -39.81 -7.17 8.24
CA LEU A 31 -39.90 -7.92 6.98
C LEU A 31 -41.38 -8.04 6.56
N LEU A 32 -41.61 -8.48 5.31
CA LEU A 32 -42.92 -8.73 4.67
C LEU A 32 -43.67 -7.45 4.24
N GLY A 33 -44.26 -7.40 3.02
CA GLY A 33 -45.09 -6.23 2.68
C GLY A 33 -45.69 -6.03 1.27
N VAL A 34 -45.11 -6.52 0.17
CA VAL A 34 -45.77 -6.74 -1.16
C VAL A 34 -46.40 -5.54 -1.94
N LEU A 35 -46.23 -5.56 -3.27
CA LEU A 35 -46.97 -4.85 -4.36
C LEU A 35 -46.66 -3.37 -4.77
N SER A 36 -46.00 -3.28 -5.95
CA SER A 36 -46.32 -2.46 -7.13
C SER A 36 -46.42 -0.91 -7.11
N ALA A 37 -45.49 -0.29 -7.84
CA ALA A 37 -45.78 0.77 -8.83
C ALA A 37 -44.74 0.74 -9.97
N GLY A 38 -45.17 0.92 -11.23
CA GLY A 38 -44.32 0.77 -12.43
C GLY A 38 -43.71 2.09 -12.99
N PRO A 39 -42.79 2.02 -13.99
CA PRO A 39 -41.85 3.12 -14.28
C PRO A 39 -42.04 3.84 -15.63
N ARG A 40 -41.34 4.98 -15.81
CA ARG A 40 -40.98 5.60 -17.12
C ARG A 40 -39.81 6.62 -16.96
N PRO A 41 -39.07 7.01 -18.02
CA PRO A 41 -37.72 6.44 -18.15
C PRO A 41 -36.58 7.42 -18.56
N ALA A 42 -35.39 6.84 -18.73
CA ALA A 42 -34.27 7.27 -19.58
C ALA A 42 -33.32 8.39 -19.11
N ALA A 43 -32.14 7.97 -18.63
CA ALA A 43 -30.85 8.50 -19.09
C ALA A 43 -29.76 7.42 -18.90
N LEU A 44 -29.09 6.99 -19.98
CA LEU A 44 -28.00 6.02 -19.91
C LEU A 44 -26.65 6.73 -19.73
N ALA A 45 -26.08 6.62 -18.52
CA ALA A 45 -24.69 6.96 -18.24
C ALA A 45 -24.06 5.78 -17.49
N THR A 46 -23.51 4.81 -18.23
CA THR A 46 -22.83 3.66 -17.64
C THR A 46 -21.47 4.07 -17.10
N GLU A 47 -21.39 4.35 -15.80
CA GLU A 47 -20.11 4.55 -15.11
C GLU A 47 -19.27 3.27 -15.21
N HIS A 48 -18.21 3.30 -16.02
CA HIS A 48 -17.27 2.19 -16.16
C HIS A 48 -16.30 2.15 -14.97
N TYR A 49 -16.82 1.73 -13.81
CA TYR A 49 -16.01 0.96 -12.87
C TYR A 49 -15.40 -0.22 -13.62
N SER A 50 -14.13 -0.55 -13.35
CA SER A 50 -13.55 -1.75 -13.93
C SER A 50 -14.33 -2.95 -13.38
N PRO A 51 -14.82 -3.91 -14.20
CA PRO A 51 -15.62 -5.02 -13.70
C PRO A 51 -14.92 -5.81 -12.59
N LEU A 52 -13.59 -5.83 -12.59
CA LEU A 52 -12.74 -6.47 -11.58
C LEU A 52 -12.74 -5.74 -10.22
N SER A 53 -12.95 -4.42 -10.19
CA SER A 53 -13.06 -3.67 -8.92
C SER A 53 -14.36 -4.00 -8.20
N LEU A 54 -15.48 -3.98 -8.93
CA LEU A 54 -16.78 -4.47 -8.47
C LEU A 54 -16.71 -5.96 -8.10
N LEU A 55 -16.14 -6.81 -8.95
CA LEU A 55 -16.00 -8.25 -8.68
C LEU A 55 -15.15 -8.51 -7.43
N LYS A 56 -14.04 -7.79 -7.22
CA LYS A 56 -13.18 -7.97 -6.03
C LYS A 56 -13.87 -7.47 -4.75
N GLN A 57 -14.59 -6.36 -4.80
CA GLN A 57 -15.42 -5.90 -3.67
C GLN A 57 -16.57 -6.87 -3.37
N GLU A 58 -17.31 -7.32 -4.38
CA GLU A 58 -18.42 -8.27 -4.24
C GLU A 58 -17.90 -9.61 -3.70
N LEU A 59 -16.79 -10.15 -4.23
CA LEU A 59 -16.15 -11.37 -3.72
C LEU A 59 -15.71 -11.25 -2.26
N GLN A 60 -15.06 -10.13 -1.89
CA GLN A 60 -14.69 -9.86 -0.50
C GLN A 60 -15.92 -9.77 0.41
N HIS A 61 -17.00 -9.13 -0.05
CA HIS A 61 -18.26 -9.01 0.68
C HIS A 61 -19.04 -10.34 0.78
N ARG A 62 -18.94 -11.22 -0.24
CA ARG A 62 -19.56 -12.56 -0.25
C ARG A 62 -18.83 -13.53 0.69
N GLN A 63 -17.50 -13.56 0.65
CA GLN A 63 -16.67 -14.38 1.54
C GLN A 63 -16.83 -13.99 3.03
N GLN A 64 -17.36 -12.81 3.33
CA GLN A 64 -17.70 -12.37 4.70
C GLN A 64 -19.07 -12.89 5.19
N GLN A 65 -19.92 -13.44 4.32
CA GLN A 65 -21.26 -13.94 4.69
C GLN A 65 -21.29 -15.45 4.96
N GLU A 66 -20.37 -16.24 4.39
CA GLU A 66 -20.33 -17.70 4.51
C GLU A 66 -19.11 -18.19 5.32
N ALA A 67 -19.12 -17.94 6.63
CA ALA A 67 -18.06 -18.38 7.56
C ALA A 67 -18.60 -19.26 8.70
N PRO A 68 -18.60 -20.61 8.56
CA PRO A 68 -18.84 -21.50 9.69
C PRO A 68 -17.61 -21.55 10.62
N ALA A 69 -17.84 -21.78 11.92
CA ALA A 69 -16.76 -21.80 12.90
C ALA A 69 -15.88 -23.07 12.78
N GLY A 70 -14.73 -22.96 12.12
CA GLY A 70 -13.72 -24.01 12.01
C GLY A 70 -12.34 -23.44 11.64
N GLY A 71 -11.28 -23.90 12.30
CA GLY A 71 -9.94 -23.35 12.12
C GLY A 71 -9.23 -23.88 10.86
N GLY A 72 -8.70 -22.98 10.03
CA GLY A 72 -7.87 -23.31 8.87
C GLY A 72 -7.28 -22.06 8.22
N CYS A 73 -6.04 -21.72 8.54
CA CYS A 73 -5.39 -20.51 8.03
C CYS A 73 -4.87 -20.69 6.60
N SER A 74 -5.39 -19.91 5.65
CA SER A 74 -4.80 -19.69 4.33
C SER A 74 -4.48 -18.18 4.14
N PRO A 75 -3.37 -17.82 3.46
CA PRO A 75 -2.90 -16.44 3.43
C PRO A 75 -3.58 -15.61 2.34
N GLN A 76 -4.24 -14.50 2.72
CA GLN A 76 -4.81 -13.55 1.76
C GLN A 76 -4.64 -12.07 2.18
N SER A 77 -4.53 -11.21 1.15
CA SER A 77 -4.69 -9.74 1.13
C SER A 77 -3.66 -8.85 1.86
N GLY A 78 -3.23 -7.81 1.14
CA GLY A 78 -2.50 -6.64 1.66
C GLY A 78 -2.23 -5.66 0.51
N ASP A 79 -2.62 -4.39 0.65
CA ASP A 79 -2.60 -3.43 -0.46
C ASP A 79 -1.21 -2.83 -0.76
N TRP A 80 -0.93 -2.63 -2.05
CA TRP A 80 0.35 -2.13 -2.55
C TRP A 80 0.44 -0.59 -2.57
N GLY A 81 0.23 0.02 -1.40
CA GLY A 81 0.59 1.43 -1.14
C GLY A 81 2.06 1.58 -0.74
N ASP A 82 2.53 0.68 0.13
CA ASP A 82 3.83 0.66 0.80
C ASP A 82 4.62 -0.63 0.49
N GLN A 83 5.81 -0.50 -0.12
CA GLN A 83 6.83 -1.57 -0.08
C GLN A 83 7.61 -1.51 1.25
N TYR A 84 6.95 -1.88 2.36
CA TYR A 84 7.57 -2.04 3.67
C TYR A 84 7.14 -3.34 4.35
N SER A 85 8.11 -4.05 4.94
CA SER A 85 7.94 -5.41 5.45
C SER A 85 6.83 -5.51 6.50
N VAL A 86 5.96 -6.52 6.33
CA VAL A 86 4.90 -6.93 7.27
C VAL A 86 5.15 -8.39 7.64
N GLU A 87 5.19 -8.70 8.93
CA GLU A 87 5.31 -10.05 9.46
C GLU A 87 3.94 -10.73 9.54
N CYS A 88 3.93 -12.06 9.34
CA CYS A 88 2.88 -12.93 9.88
C CYS A 88 3.57 -13.91 10.83
N GLY A 89 3.33 -13.78 12.14
CA GLY A 89 3.89 -14.71 13.12
C GLY A 89 3.29 -16.10 12.98
N VAL A 90 4.14 -17.13 12.94
CA VAL A 90 3.75 -18.55 12.98
C VAL A 90 4.31 -19.14 14.27
N ILE A 91 3.52 -19.98 14.94
CA ILE A 91 3.93 -20.67 16.18
C ILE A 91 4.86 -21.85 15.84
N GLU A 92 5.75 -22.17 16.76
CA GLU A 92 6.92 -23.04 16.57
C GLU A 92 6.62 -24.42 15.95
N ASP A 93 7.36 -24.74 14.89
CA ASP A 93 7.96 -26.06 14.68
C ASP A 93 9.36 -25.82 14.08
N GLY A 94 10.41 -26.27 14.76
CA GLY A 94 11.77 -25.74 14.59
C GLY A 94 12.62 -26.38 13.48
N PRO A 95 13.34 -25.60 12.64
CA PRO A 95 14.28 -26.14 11.67
C PRO A 95 15.57 -26.66 12.33
N VAL A 96 16.12 -27.76 11.79
CA VAL A 96 17.26 -28.48 12.39
C VAL A 96 18.57 -27.68 12.28
N THR A 97 19.10 -27.25 13.42
CA THR A 97 20.47 -26.73 13.55
C THR A 97 21.52 -27.79 13.20
N TRP A 98 22.52 -27.45 12.38
CA TRP A 98 23.68 -28.34 12.17
C TRP A 98 24.59 -28.33 13.41
N PRO A 99 25.13 -29.49 13.85
CA PRO A 99 25.70 -29.64 15.19
C PRO A 99 27.18 -29.25 15.29
N VAL A 100 27.58 -28.80 16.49
CA VAL A 100 28.97 -28.63 16.91
C VAL A 100 29.45 -29.89 17.67
N PRO A 101 30.56 -30.53 17.28
CA PRO A 101 31.18 -31.63 18.02
C PRO A 101 32.65 -31.34 18.43
N PRO A 102 33.21 -32.07 19.44
CA PRO A 102 32.58 -32.60 20.63
C PRO A 102 33.34 -32.22 21.94
N ARG A 103 32.87 -32.77 23.07
CA ARG A 103 33.23 -32.39 24.45
C ARG A 103 34.69 -32.69 24.85
N GLY A 104 35.29 -31.77 25.60
CA GLY A 104 36.20 -32.10 26.71
C GLY A 104 35.43 -32.38 28.01
N GLN A 105 36.01 -33.12 28.96
CA GLN A 105 35.38 -33.43 30.25
C GLN A 105 35.85 -32.46 31.35
N GLU A 106 34.98 -32.13 32.32
CA GLU A 106 35.28 -32.21 33.76
C GLU A 106 34.08 -31.82 34.66
N GLY A 107 34.14 -32.14 35.96
CA GLY A 107 33.95 -31.06 36.95
C GLY A 107 32.66 -30.88 37.77
N LEU A 108 32.05 -31.95 38.31
CA LEU A 108 31.50 -32.01 39.70
C LEU A 108 30.42 -31.00 40.24
N ARG A 109 29.48 -31.60 41.01
CA ARG A 109 28.72 -31.07 42.18
C ARG A 109 27.52 -30.11 42.00
N ARG A 110 26.33 -30.66 42.30
CA ARG A 110 25.17 -29.95 42.89
C ARG A 110 25.46 -29.55 44.36
N PRO A 111 24.65 -28.65 44.94
CA PRO A 111 23.82 -29.08 46.08
C PRO A 111 22.32 -28.73 45.94
N ARG A 112 21.51 -29.09 46.94
CA ARG A 112 20.04 -28.88 47.04
C ARG A 112 19.69 -27.86 48.14
N ALA A 113 18.70 -27.00 47.89
CA ALA A 113 17.71 -26.53 48.88
C ALA A 113 16.41 -26.23 48.09
N ARG A 114 15.21 -26.73 48.41
CA ARG A 114 14.37 -26.75 49.63
C ARG A 114 13.70 -25.40 50.00
N ALA A 115 12.49 -25.26 49.46
CA ALA A 115 11.23 -24.93 50.14
C ALA A 115 11.10 -23.63 50.97
N SER A 116 10.04 -22.89 50.66
CA SER A 116 9.10 -22.37 51.66
C SER A 116 7.70 -22.30 51.04
N GLU A 117 6.71 -22.94 51.65
CA GLU A 117 5.30 -22.63 51.41
C GLU A 117 4.90 -21.45 52.30
N LEU A 118 3.94 -20.63 51.87
CA LEU A 118 3.10 -19.88 52.82
C LEU A 118 1.70 -19.72 52.24
N ARG A 119 0.71 -20.23 52.98
CA ARG A 119 -0.70 -20.29 52.60
C ARG A 119 -1.52 -19.76 53.78
N VAL A 120 -2.19 -18.63 53.61
CA VAL A 120 -3.10 -18.04 54.62
C VAL A 120 -4.46 -17.76 53.98
N HIS A 121 -5.51 -17.80 54.78
CA HIS A 121 -6.89 -17.96 54.32
C HIS A 121 -7.65 -16.66 54.02
N ARG A 122 -8.50 -16.75 52.98
CA ARG A 122 -9.92 -16.35 52.94
C ARG A 122 -10.43 -15.45 54.09
N LEU A 123 -11.04 -14.34 53.71
CA LEU A 123 -12.25 -13.83 54.37
C LEU A 123 -13.21 -13.21 53.33
N GLU A 124 -14.49 -13.54 53.46
CA GLU A 124 -15.62 -12.85 52.83
C GLU A 124 -16.27 -12.00 53.92
N ASP A 125 -16.78 -10.79 53.62
CA ASP A 125 -18.18 -10.48 54.01
C ASP A 125 -18.81 -9.26 53.30
N ARG A 126 -20.12 -9.08 53.56
CA ARG A 126 -21.08 -8.21 52.87
C ARG A 126 -21.00 -6.71 53.25
N GLY A 127 -21.50 -5.86 52.35
CA GLY A 127 -22.90 -5.39 52.54
C GLY A 127 -23.21 -3.88 52.59
N SER A 128 -24.45 -3.56 52.16
CA SER A 128 -25.21 -2.31 52.33
C SER A 128 -24.71 -1.05 51.56
N ARG A 129 -25.50 -0.33 50.74
CA ARG A 129 -26.91 0.19 50.77
C ARG A 129 -27.04 1.60 51.38
N ILE A 130 -28.12 2.31 51.00
CA ILE A 130 -28.62 3.62 51.51
C ILE A 130 -27.88 4.83 50.90
N ALA A 131 -28.51 5.93 50.43
CA ALA A 131 -29.90 6.24 50.02
C ALA A 131 -29.87 7.59 49.23
N ASP A 132 -30.58 7.75 48.09
CA ASP A 132 -31.95 8.30 47.92
C ASP A 132 -32.03 9.83 47.69
N ARG A 133 -33.09 10.28 46.99
CA ARG A 133 -33.54 11.66 46.69
C ARG A 133 -32.73 12.44 45.63
N GLY A 134 -33.35 13.31 44.82
CA GLY A 134 -34.80 13.48 44.62
C GLY A 134 -35.21 14.82 43.96
N SER A 135 -36.24 14.74 43.10
CA SER A 135 -37.16 15.82 42.66
C SER A 135 -36.64 17.13 42.03
N ARG A 136 -37.01 17.32 40.75
CA ARG A 136 -37.66 18.50 40.11
C ARG A 136 -37.71 19.85 40.86
N ILE A 137 -37.64 20.94 40.09
CA ILE A 137 -38.71 21.97 40.00
C ILE A 137 -38.65 22.71 38.65
N GLU A 138 -39.76 23.34 38.24
CA GLU A 138 -39.95 24.05 36.95
C GLU A 138 -39.52 25.53 37.01
N GLY A 139 -39.32 26.17 35.85
CA GLY A 139 -39.13 27.63 35.75
C GLY A 139 -39.50 28.18 34.36
N ARG A 140 -40.54 29.02 34.28
CA ARG A 140 -41.02 29.66 33.03
C ARG A 140 -40.28 30.97 32.77
N GLY A 141 -40.14 31.41 31.51
CA GLY A 141 -39.50 32.70 31.20
C GLY A 141 -39.61 33.20 29.75
N ALA A 142 -40.77 33.75 29.37
CA ALA A 142 -40.95 34.68 28.24
C ALA A 142 -42.07 35.67 28.64
N PRO A 143 -42.04 36.96 28.23
CA PRO A 143 -42.70 37.34 26.95
C PRO A 143 -42.23 38.68 26.28
N SER A 144 -42.89 39.05 25.16
CA SER A 144 -43.16 40.44 24.68
C SER A 144 -41.99 41.33 24.22
N HIS A 145 -42.12 42.38 23.38
CA HIS A 145 -43.11 42.93 22.42
C HIS A 145 -42.26 43.78 21.41
N GLY A 146 -42.67 44.24 20.21
CA GLY A 146 -43.91 44.22 19.43
C GLY A 146 -43.89 45.30 18.31
N GLY A 147 -44.75 45.15 17.28
CA GLY A 147 -45.35 46.25 16.47
C GLY A 147 -44.55 46.89 15.31
N GLY A 148 -45.14 47.28 14.18
CA GLY A 148 -46.52 47.08 13.68
C GLY A 148 -46.90 48.00 12.48
N ARG A 149 -48.11 47.85 11.92
CA ARG A 149 -48.76 48.63 10.81
C ARG A 149 -48.19 48.38 9.39
N CYS A 150 -48.97 48.05 8.34
CA CYS A 150 -50.13 48.71 7.64
C CYS A 150 -49.66 49.78 6.61
N CYS A 151 -50.26 49.96 5.41
CA CYS A 151 -51.46 49.34 4.79
C CYS A 151 -51.61 49.62 3.27
N ARG A 152 -52.64 48.99 2.64
CA ARG A 152 -53.27 49.23 1.30
C ARG A 152 -52.59 48.57 0.07
N GLN A 153 -53.32 48.15 -0.97
CA GLN A 153 -54.72 48.47 -1.37
C GLN A 153 -55.46 47.28 -2.04
N SER A 154 -56.75 47.07 -1.68
CA SER A 154 -57.93 46.67 -2.50
C SER A 154 -57.83 45.70 -3.71
N ARG A 155 -58.83 44.86 -4.07
CA ARG A 155 -60.27 44.73 -3.70
C ARG A 155 -60.81 43.37 -4.24
N LYS A 156 -61.87 42.82 -3.59
CA LYS A 156 -63.06 42.08 -4.12
C LYS A 156 -63.01 41.21 -5.42
N SER A 157 -63.83 40.15 -5.64
CA SER A 157 -64.63 39.20 -4.81
C SER A 157 -65.56 38.36 -5.73
N TRP A 158 -65.90 37.12 -5.33
CA TRP A 158 -67.03 36.26 -5.81
C TRP A 158 -66.96 35.56 -7.21
N GLN A 159 -67.18 34.23 -7.15
CA GLN A 159 -67.94 33.31 -8.04
C GLN A 159 -67.62 33.10 -9.56
N THR A 160 -68.01 31.89 -9.99
CA THR A 160 -68.07 31.26 -11.33
C THR A 160 -69.37 31.65 -12.10
N PRO A 161 -69.69 31.22 -13.36
CA PRO A 161 -69.14 30.13 -14.19
C PRO A 161 -69.01 30.40 -15.73
N GLN A 162 -69.04 29.30 -16.50
CA GLN A 162 -69.19 29.06 -17.96
C GLN A 162 -69.77 30.15 -18.92
N GLU A 163 -69.24 30.18 -20.16
CA GLU A 163 -69.91 29.99 -21.48
C GLU A 163 -68.81 29.97 -22.58
N GLN A 164 -68.78 29.25 -23.73
CA GLN A 164 -69.70 28.50 -24.61
C GLN A 164 -70.21 29.25 -25.88
N LYS A 165 -69.78 28.78 -27.07
CA LYS A 165 -70.35 28.86 -28.45
C LYS A 165 -69.23 28.44 -29.46
N SER A 166 -69.45 27.83 -30.63
CA SER A 166 -70.59 27.13 -31.28
C SER A 166 -70.00 26.35 -32.51
N SER A 167 -70.64 25.47 -33.29
CA SER A 167 -72.07 25.22 -33.60
C SER A 167 -72.29 23.85 -34.30
N PHE A 168 -73.45 23.19 -34.07
CA PHE A 168 -74.39 22.55 -35.04
C PHE A 168 -73.83 21.77 -36.26
N LEU A 169 -74.23 20.54 -36.65
CA LEU A 169 -75.23 19.49 -36.29
C LEU A 169 -74.67 18.13 -36.87
N ASN A 170 -75.27 16.92 -36.89
CA ASN A 170 -76.56 16.28 -36.53
C ASN A 170 -76.27 14.74 -36.28
N PHE A 171 -77.16 13.75 -36.09
CA PHE A 171 -78.63 13.62 -36.11
C PHE A 171 -79.10 12.45 -35.15
N HIS A 172 -80.18 11.73 -35.48
CA HIS A 172 -80.84 10.61 -34.77
C HIS A 172 -80.76 9.29 -35.61
N ASP A 173 -81.05 8.06 -35.11
CA ASP A 173 -81.57 7.62 -33.79
C ASP A 173 -81.17 6.18 -33.40
N SER A 174 -81.37 5.87 -32.11
CA SER A 174 -81.38 4.54 -31.43
C SER A 174 -80.02 3.78 -31.29
N ASP A 175 -79.84 2.77 -30.41
CA ASP A 175 -80.77 2.11 -29.46
C ASP A 175 -80.08 1.46 -28.23
N CYS A 176 -80.89 1.00 -27.25
CA CYS A 176 -80.67 -0.05 -26.24
C CYS A 176 -79.33 -0.19 -25.45
N GLU A 177 -79.29 0.50 -24.31
CA GLU A 177 -78.90 -0.02 -22.97
C GLU A 177 -77.41 -0.36 -22.62
N PRO A 178 -76.99 -0.31 -21.32
CA PRO A 178 -75.65 0.22 -20.99
C PRO A 178 -74.68 -0.72 -20.24
N LYS A 179 -73.37 -0.62 -20.53
CA LYS A 179 -72.27 -1.14 -19.67
C LYS A 179 -70.95 -0.35 -19.75
N GLY A 180 -70.64 0.38 -18.67
CA GLY A 180 -69.27 0.66 -18.18
C GLY A 180 -68.35 1.62 -18.96
N PRO A 181 -67.36 2.27 -18.30
CA PRO A 181 -66.24 2.92 -18.97
C PRO A 181 -65.19 1.88 -19.44
N PRO A 182 -64.41 2.17 -20.50
CA PRO A 182 -63.44 1.22 -21.04
C PRO A 182 -62.15 1.11 -20.19
N PRO A 183 -61.38 0.01 -20.31
CA PRO A 183 -60.09 -0.15 -19.65
C PRO A 183 -58.98 0.75 -20.23
N CYS A 184 -57.96 1.05 -19.41
CA CYS A 184 -56.75 1.76 -19.85
C CYS A 184 -55.77 0.83 -20.57
N ASP A 185 -56.00 0.58 -21.85
CA ASP A 185 -55.07 -0.16 -22.72
C ASP A 185 -53.88 0.69 -23.20
N SER A 186 -52.93 0.04 -23.91
CA SER A 186 -51.93 0.67 -24.79
C SER A 186 -50.64 1.32 -24.22
N LEU A 187 -50.08 0.81 -23.11
CA LEU A 187 -48.62 1.02 -22.82
C LEU A 187 -47.80 -0.27 -22.58
N LEU A 188 -48.45 -1.42 -22.39
CA LEU A 188 -47.81 -2.74 -22.36
C LEU A 188 -47.87 -3.45 -23.73
N SER A 189 -48.98 -3.33 -24.45
CA SER A 189 -49.20 -3.98 -25.77
C SER A 189 -48.13 -3.61 -26.81
N LEU A 190 -47.78 -2.32 -26.90
CA LEU A 190 -46.72 -1.80 -27.77
C LEU A 190 -45.34 -2.43 -27.54
N ASN A 191 -45.09 -2.97 -26.34
CA ASN A 191 -43.83 -3.66 -26.04
C ASN A 191 -43.90 -5.15 -26.39
N THR A 192 -45.07 -5.79 -26.22
CA THR A 192 -45.30 -7.20 -26.60
C THR A 192 -45.31 -7.38 -28.12
N GLU A 193 -45.97 -6.51 -28.89
CA GLU A 193 -45.90 -6.55 -30.37
C GLU A 193 -44.46 -6.43 -30.89
N LYS A 194 -43.68 -5.53 -30.28
CA LYS A 194 -42.26 -5.37 -30.60
C LYS A 194 -41.45 -6.63 -30.25
N ILE A 195 -41.64 -7.19 -29.06
CA ILE A 195 -41.00 -8.45 -28.62
C ILE A 195 -41.34 -9.61 -29.59
N LEU A 196 -42.61 -9.76 -29.96
CA LEU A 196 -43.08 -10.83 -30.86
C LEU A 196 -42.54 -10.67 -32.30
N SER A 197 -42.55 -9.45 -32.85
CA SER A 197 -41.96 -9.19 -34.18
C SER A 197 -40.45 -9.43 -34.22
N GLN A 198 -39.74 -9.09 -33.13
CA GLN A 198 -38.31 -9.35 -32.99
C GLN A 198 -38.02 -10.85 -32.78
N ALA A 199 -38.88 -11.56 -32.04
CA ALA A 199 -38.80 -13.00 -31.84
C ALA A 199 -39.00 -13.77 -33.15
N LYS A 200 -40.02 -13.46 -33.96
CA LYS A 200 -40.22 -14.09 -35.28
C LYS A 200 -39.00 -13.94 -36.18
N SER A 201 -38.43 -12.74 -36.28
CA SER A 201 -37.20 -12.50 -37.05
C SER A 201 -35.98 -13.28 -36.54
N ILE A 202 -35.95 -13.64 -35.25
CA ILE A 202 -34.89 -14.46 -34.64
C ILE A 202 -35.16 -15.96 -34.86
N ALA A 203 -36.42 -16.40 -34.83
CA ALA A 203 -36.86 -17.75 -35.13
C ALA A 203 -36.61 -18.14 -36.59
N GLU A 204 -37.04 -17.29 -37.54
CA GLU A 204 -36.79 -17.43 -38.99
C GLU A 204 -35.30 -17.54 -39.33
N GLN A 205 -34.43 -16.84 -38.57
CA GLN A 205 -32.98 -16.87 -38.73
C GLN A 205 -32.30 -17.99 -37.90
N LYS A 206 -33.06 -18.81 -37.16
CA LYS A 206 -32.60 -19.78 -36.14
C LYS A 206 -31.46 -19.26 -35.25
N ARG A 207 -31.55 -17.98 -34.87
CA ARG A 207 -30.41 -17.16 -34.43
C ARG A 207 -30.22 -17.14 -32.91
N PHE A 208 -30.29 -18.31 -32.30
CA PHE A 208 -30.18 -18.52 -30.85
C PHE A 208 -29.53 -19.88 -30.53
N PRO A 209 -29.01 -20.10 -29.31
CA PRO A 209 -28.33 -21.34 -28.95
C PRO A 209 -29.26 -22.57 -29.04
N PHE A 210 -28.74 -23.69 -29.53
CA PHE A 210 -29.44 -24.99 -29.58
C PHE A 210 -30.79 -24.92 -30.34
N ALA A 211 -30.83 -24.20 -31.46
CA ALA A 211 -32.02 -24.14 -32.32
C ALA A 211 -32.41 -25.53 -32.83
N THR A 212 -33.71 -25.81 -32.87
CA THR A 212 -34.26 -27.14 -33.15
C THR A 212 -34.73 -27.29 -34.59
N ASP A 213 -35.10 -28.51 -34.99
CA ASP A 213 -35.76 -28.76 -36.28
C ASP A 213 -37.26 -28.41 -36.27
N ASN A 214 -37.88 -28.21 -35.09
CA ASN A 214 -39.28 -27.80 -34.99
C ASN A 214 -39.43 -26.27 -34.95
N ASP A 215 -39.99 -25.70 -36.01
CA ASP A 215 -40.12 -24.25 -36.12
C ASP A 215 -41.13 -23.64 -35.14
N SER A 216 -42.11 -24.39 -34.62
CA SER A 216 -42.99 -23.89 -33.54
C SER A 216 -42.26 -23.80 -32.19
N THR A 217 -41.46 -24.80 -31.84
CA THR A 217 -40.56 -24.73 -30.67
C THR A 217 -39.56 -23.59 -30.83
N ASN A 218 -39.08 -23.33 -32.06
CA ASN A 218 -38.17 -22.21 -32.34
C ASN A 218 -38.83 -20.83 -32.17
N GLU A 219 -40.12 -20.65 -32.48
CA GLU A 219 -40.83 -19.40 -32.19
C GLU A 219 -40.91 -19.14 -30.67
N GLU A 220 -41.33 -20.12 -29.87
CA GLU A 220 -41.41 -19.98 -28.40
C GLU A 220 -40.03 -19.79 -27.75
N LEU A 221 -38.99 -20.52 -28.20
CA LEU A 221 -37.61 -20.31 -27.76
C LEU A 221 -37.16 -18.87 -28.07
N ALA A 222 -37.42 -18.36 -29.27
CA ALA A 222 -37.06 -17.00 -29.66
C ALA A 222 -37.78 -15.93 -28.81
N ILE A 223 -39.06 -16.14 -28.46
CA ILE A 223 -39.79 -15.27 -27.52
C ILE A 223 -39.06 -15.25 -26.16
N ALA A 224 -38.74 -16.42 -25.61
CA ALA A 224 -38.08 -16.53 -24.31
C ALA A 224 -36.65 -15.92 -24.29
N TYR A 225 -35.88 -16.05 -25.38
CA TYR A 225 -34.59 -15.36 -25.51
C TYR A 225 -34.72 -13.84 -25.67
N VAL A 226 -35.76 -13.33 -26.35
CA VAL A 226 -36.04 -11.88 -26.43
C VAL A 226 -36.49 -11.33 -25.06
N LEU A 227 -37.19 -12.11 -24.23
CA LEU A 227 -37.48 -11.74 -22.84
C LEU A 227 -36.19 -11.60 -22.01
N ILE A 228 -35.21 -12.52 -22.13
CA ILE A 228 -33.88 -12.33 -21.51
C ILE A 228 -33.22 -11.05 -22.03
N GLY A 229 -33.21 -10.83 -23.35
CA GLY A 229 -32.62 -9.62 -23.97
C GLY A 229 -33.29 -8.32 -23.54
N SER A 230 -34.56 -8.38 -23.11
CA SER A 230 -35.36 -7.27 -22.61
C SER A 230 -35.24 -7.07 -21.08
N GLY A 231 -34.51 -7.94 -20.37
CA GLY A 231 -34.36 -7.91 -18.91
C GLY A 231 -35.52 -8.55 -18.13
N LEU A 232 -36.49 -9.18 -18.81
CA LEU A 232 -37.70 -9.77 -18.22
C LEU A 232 -37.42 -11.22 -17.75
N TYR A 233 -36.45 -11.39 -16.85
CA TYR A 233 -35.91 -12.70 -16.48
C TYR A 233 -36.95 -13.63 -15.83
N ASP A 234 -37.86 -13.10 -15.00
CA ASP A 234 -38.92 -13.90 -14.38
C ASP A 234 -39.93 -14.45 -15.40
N GLU A 235 -40.27 -13.66 -16.43
CA GLU A 235 -41.15 -14.09 -17.51
C GLU A 235 -40.45 -15.12 -18.41
N ALA A 236 -39.16 -14.92 -18.70
CA ALA A 236 -38.33 -15.90 -19.42
C ALA A 236 -38.24 -17.24 -18.65
N ILE A 237 -37.94 -17.20 -17.35
CA ILE A 237 -37.90 -18.39 -16.49
C ILE A 237 -39.25 -19.11 -16.49
N ARG A 238 -40.38 -18.39 -16.47
CA ARG A 238 -41.73 -18.98 -16.59
C ARG A 238 -41.96 -19.63 -17.95
N HIS A 239 -41.61 -18.97 -19.07
CA HIS A 239 -41.76 -19.56 -20.41
C HIS A 239 -40.93 -20.84 -20.54
N PHE A 240 -39.61 -20.78 -20.30
CA PHE A 240 -38.77 -21.98 -20.36
C PHE A 240 -39.24 -23.08 -19.40
N SER A 241 -39.77 -22.74 -18.22
CA SER A 241 -40.32 -23.74 -17.29
C SER A 241 -41.66 -24.34 -17.72
N THR A 242 -42.39 -23.70 -18.63
CA THR A 242 -43.58 -24.27 -19.27
C THR A 242 -43.14 -25.25 -20.36
N MET A 243 -42.20 -24.83 -21.23
CA MET A 243 -41.62 -25.68 -22.27
C MET A 243 -40.97 -26.95 -21.68
N LEU A 244 -40.28 -26.83 -20.54
CA LEU A 244 -39.66 -27.95 -19.83
C LEU A 244 -40.64 -28.81 -18.99
N GLN A 245 -41.94 -28.51 -19.00
CA GLN A 245 -42.99 -29.45 -18.56
C GLN A 245 -43.48 -30.34 -19.71
N GLU A 246 -43.39 -29.84 -20.95
CA GLU A 246 -43.77 -30.56 -22.17
C GLU A 246 -42.62 -31.40 -22.71
N GLU A 247 -41.41 -30.83 -22.78
CA GLU A 247 -40.17 -31.47 -23.22
C GLU A 247 -39.05 -31.31 -22.17
N PRO A 248 -38.96 -32.19 -21.15
CA PRO A 248 -38.05 -32.01 -20.00
C PRO A 248 -36.55 -31.90 -20.33
N ASP A 249 -36.12 -32.50 -21.45
CA ASP A 249 -34.73 -32.56 -21.91
C ASP A 249 -34.44 -31.60 -23.09
N LEU A 250 -35.33 -30.64 -23.38
CA LEU A 250 -35.14 -29.62 -24.43
C LEU A 250 -33.94 -28.71 -24.10
N VAL A 251 -32.78 -29.05 -24.66
CA VAL A 251 -31.46 -28.44 -24.33
C VAL A 251 -31.48 -26.91 -24.39
N SER A 252 -32.10 -26.31 -25.42
CA SER A 252 -32.20 -24.85 -25.54
C SER A 252 -33.00 -24.21 -24.41
N ALA A 253 -34.08 -24.85 -23.94
CA ALA A 253 -34.88 -24.33 -22.85
C ALA A 253 -34.17 -24.53 -21.49
N ILE A 254 -33.44 -25.62 -21.30
CA ILE A 254 -32.58 -25.83 -20.11
C ILE A 254 -31.51 -24.74 -20.06
N TYR A 255 -30.79 -24.55 -21.17
CA TYR A 255 -29.75 -23.52 -21.30
C TYR A 255 -30.32 -22.12 -21.07
N GLY A 256 -31.39 -21.75 -21.80
CA GLY A 256 -32.07 -20.47 -21.67
C GLY A 256 -32.55 -20.18 -20.24
N ARG A 257 -33.13 -21.18 -19.56
CA ARG A 257 -33.51 -21.06 -18.14
C ARG A 257 -32.29 -20.88 -17.24
N GLY A 258 -31.20 -21.60 -17.48
CA GLY A 258 -29.92 -21.41 -16.79
C GLY A 258 -29.35 -20.00 -16.96
N ILE A 259 -29.34 -19.46 -18.18
CA ILE A 259 -28.90 -18.06 -18.43
C ILE A 259 -29.82 -17.06 -17.74
N ALA A 260 -31.14 -17.25 -17.78
CA ALA A 260 -32.09 -16.36 -17.12
C ALA A 260 -31.92 -16.37 -15.59
N TYR A 261 -31.75 -17.54 -14.97
CA TYR A 261 -31.38 -17.66 -13.56
C TYR A 261 -30.03 -16.97 -13.27
N GLY A 262 -29.04 -17.13 -14.14
CA GLY A 262 -27.72 -16.50 -13.98
C GLY A 262 -27.76 -14.97 -14.03
N LYS A 263 -28.49 -14.37 -14.99
CA LYS A 263 -28.63 -12.91 -15.09
C LYS A 263 -29.48 -12.33 -13.94
N LYS A 264 -30.50 -13.07 -13.47
CA LYS A 264 -31.27 -12.72 -12.26
C LYS A 264 -30.46 -12.90 -10.97
N GLY A 265 -29.57 -13.88 -10.93
CA GLY A 265 -28.86 -14.38 -9.75
C GLY A 265 -27.53 -13.69 -9.42
N LEU A 266 -27.13 -12.65 -10.16
CA LEU A 266 -25.89 -11.90 -9.91
C LEU A 266 -25.76 -11.33 -8.48
N HIS A 267 -26.87 -11.23 -7.73
CA HIS A 267 -26.85 -10.87 -6.31
C HIS A 267 -27.47 -11.92 -5.37
N ASP A 268 -27.99 -13.04 -5.88
CA ASP A 268 -28.67 -14.09 -5.10
C ASP A 268 -28.08 -15.48 -5.39
N ILE A 269 -27.39 -16.02 -4.39
CA ILE A 269 -26.72 -17.33 -4.41
C ILE A 269 -27.69 -18.45 -4.80
N LYS A 270 -28.96 -18.39 -4.39
CA LYS A 270 -29.95 -19.43 -4.73
C LYS A 270 -30.26 -19.46 -6.23
N ASN A 271 -30.40 -18.30 -6.87
CA ASN A 271 -30.59 -18.23 -8.32
C ASN A 271 -29.28 -18.59 -9.06
N ALA A 272 -28.11 -18.26 -8.51
CA ALA A 272 -26.83 -18.67 -9.08
C ALA A 272 -26.63 -20.20 -9.06
N GLU A 273 -26.86 -20.89 -7.94
CA GLU A 273 -26.77 -22.36 -7.86
C GLU A 273 -27.82 -23.06 -8.75
N LEU A 274 -29.03 -22.49 -8.89
CA LEU A 274 -30.01 -22.97 -9.88
C LEU A 274 -29.49 -22.85 -11.32
N ALA A 275 -28.80 -21.76 -11.66
CA ALA A 275 -28.18 -21.60 -12.97
C ALA A 275 -27.04 -22.62 -13.20
N LEU A 276 -26.20 -22.85 -12.19
CA LEU A 276 -25.13 -23.86 -12.24
C LEU A 276 -25.69 -25.27 -12.41
N PHE A 277 -26.82 -25.60 -11.77
CA PHE A 277 -27.51 -26.88 -11.94
C PHE A 277 -28.00 -27.08 -13.38
N GLU A 278 -28.72 -26.12 -13.96
CA GLU A 278 -29.24 -26.24 -15.33
C GLU A 278 -28.10 -26.30 -16.37
N LEU A 279 -27.06 -25.47 -16.23
CA LEU A 279 -25.89 -25.53 -17.12
C LEU A 279 -25.12 -26.86 -16.98
N SER A 280 -25.15 -27.50 -15.80
CA SER A 280 -24.60 -28.84 -15.60
C SER A 280 -25.45 -29.94 -16.23
N ARG A 281 -26.79 -29.77 -16.28
CA ARG A 281 -27.66 -30.65 -17.09
C ARG A 281 -27.33 -30.53 -18.58
N VAL A 282 -27.18 -29.31 -19.10
CA VAL A 282 -26.78 -29.09 -20.51
C VAL A 282 -25.44 -29.78 -20.81
N ILE A 283 -24.41 -29.60 -19.97
CA ILE A 283 -23.09 -30.28 -20.13
C ILE A 283 -23.21 -31.81 -20.07
N THR A 284 -24.24 -32.37 -19.42
CA THR A 284 -24.50 -33.82 -19.39
C THR A 284 -25.15 -34.32 -20.67
N LEU A 285 -25.94 -33.49 -21.36
CA LEU A 285 -26.63 -33.80 -22.61
C LEU A 285 -25.73 -33.53 -23.85
N GLU A 286 -25.04 -32.40 -23.88
CA GLU A 286 -24.14 -31.97 -24.96
C GLU A 286 -22.76 -31.55 -24.39
N PRO A 287 -21.83 -32.51 -24.18
CA PRO A 287 -20.54 -32.28 -23.49
C PRO A 287 -19.45 -31.63 -24.35
N ASP A 288 -19.69 -31.41 -25.64
CA ASP A 288 -18.77 -30.84 -26.63
C ASP A 288 -19.00 -29.33 -26.88
N ARG A 289 -19.92 -28.72 -26.16
CA ARG A 289 -20.41 -27.34 -26.36
C ARG A 289 -19.63 -26.30 -25.53
N PRO A 290 -18.66 -25.56 -26.10
CA PRO A 290 -17.77 -24.68 -25.34
C PRO A 290 -18.50 -23.50 -24.69
N GLU A 291 -19.62 -23.03 -25.25
CA GLU A 291 -20.35 -21.86 -24.74
C GLU A 291 -21.00 -22.12 -23.38
N VAL A 292 -21.32 -23.39 -23.08
CA VAL A 292 -21.97 -23.79 -21.82
C VAL A 292 -20.98 -23.74 -20.67
N PHE A 293 -19.77 -24.24 -20.89
CA PHE A 293 -18.65 -24.10 -19.96
C PHE A 293 -18.27 -22.62 -19.76
N GLU A 294 -18.26 -21.79 -20.81
CA GLU A 294 -18.04 -20.34 -20.66
C GLU A 294 -19.10 -19.67 -19.79
N GLN A 295 -20.39 -19.94 -20.03
CA GLN A 295 -21.47 -19.36 -19.21
C GLN A 295 -21.50 -19.90 -17.77
N ARG A 296 -21.12 -21.16 -17.54
CA ARG A 296 -21.00 -21.70 -16.17
C ARG A 296 -19.83 -21.04 -15.43
N ALA A 297 -18.69 -20.84 -16.09
CA ALA A 297 -17.57 -20.08 -15.55
C ALA A 297 -17.90 -18.60 -15.27
N GLU A 298 -18.69 -17.93 -16.12
CA GLU A 298 -19.15 -16.55 -15.87
C GLU A 298 -20.03 -16.42 -14.61
N ILE A 299 -20.65 -17.50 -14.14
CA ILE A 299 -21.45 -17.55 -12.89
C ILE A 299 -20.61 -18.01 -11.70
N LEU A 300 -19.73 -19.01 -11.87
CA LEU A 300 -18.79 -19.47 -10.83
C LEU A 300 -17.80 -18.37 -10.38
N SER A 301 -17.43 -17.47 -11.29
CA SER A 301 -16.46 -16.40 -11.04
C SER A 301 -16.89 -15.39 -9.95
N PRO A 302 -18.08 -14.74 -10.00
CA PRO A 302 -18.57 -13.88 -8.91
C PRO A 302 -18.91 -14.63 -7.61
N LEU A 303 -19.11 -15.95 -7.65
CA LEU A 303 -19.27 -16.80 -6.46
C LEU A 303 -17.94 -17.15 -5.78
N GLY A 304 -16.79 -16.80 -6.37
CA GLY A 304 -15.47 -17.14 -5.82
C GLY A 304 -15.07 -18.60 -6.00
N ARG A 305 -15.84 -19.37 -6.79
CA ARG A 305 -15.56 -20.76 -7.16
C ARG A 305 -14.51 -20.83 -8.30
N ILE A 306 -13.41 -20.10 -8.11
CA ILE A 306 -12.40 -19.78 -9.15
C ILE A 306 -11.81 -21.05 -9.77
N ASN A 307 -11.47 -22.07 -8.96
CA ASN A 307 -10.90 -23.32 -9.47
C ASN A 307 -11.85 -24.07 -10.42
N GLU A 308 -13.15 -24.06 -10.14
CA GLU A 308 -14.17 -24.68 -11.01
C GLU A 308 -14.34 -23.87 -12.29
N ALA A 309 -14.37 -22.54 -12.20
CA ALA A 309 -14.42 -21.64 -13.36
C ALA A 309 -13.18 -21.78 -14.27
N VAL A 310 -11.99 -21.95 -13.69
CA VAL A 310 -10.74 -22.20 -14.43
C VAL A 310 -10.75 -23.58 -15.10
N ASN A 311 -11.29 -24.61 -14.46
CA ASN A 311 -11.47 -25.93 -15.07
C ASN A 311 -12.44 -25.87 -16.26
N ASP A 312 -13.59 -25.20 -16.10
CA ASP A 312 -14.59 -25.01 -17.16
C ASP A 312 -14.01 -24.24 -18.35
N LEU A 313 -13.34 -23.11 -18.12
CA LEU A 313 -12.68 -22.36 -19.19
C LEU A 313 -11.55 -23.16 -19.85
N THR A 314 -10.84 -24.00 -19.11
CA THR A 314 -9.84 -24.91 -19.67
C THR A 314 -10.49 -25.97 -20.58
N LYS A 315 -11.66 -26.51 -20.20
CA LYS A 315 -12.41 -27.42 -21.07
C LYS A 315 -13.00 -26.71 -22.30
N ALA A 316 -13.50 -25.49 -22.15
CA ALA A 316 -13.95 -24.66 -23.27
C ALA A 316 -12.81 -24.37 -24.27
N ILE A 317 -11.61 -24.04 -23.78
CA ILE A 317 -10.41 -23.81 -24.61
C ILE A 317 -9.99 -25.10 -25.33
N GLN A 318 -10.08 -26.27 -24.70
CA GLN A 318 -9.80 -27.56 -25.35
C GLN A 318 -10.78 -27.90 -26.48
N LEU A 319 -12.05 -27.48 -26.36
CA LEU A 319 -13.09 -27.71 -27.37
C LEU A 319 -12.98 -26.70 -28.53
N GLN A 320 -12.89 -25.40 -28.21
CA GLN A 320 -12.76 -24.33 -29.18
C GLN A 320 -11.91 -23.17 -28.61
N PRO A 321 -10.61 -23.10 -28.92
CA PRO A 321 -9.77 -21.98 -28.51
C PRO A 321 -10.34 -20.64 -29.01
N SER A 322 -10.38 -19.63 -28.13
CA SER A 322 -10.79 -18.27 -28.51
C SER A 322 -10.12 -17.21 -27.64
N ALA A 323 -9.92 -16.01 -28.20
CA ALA A 323 -9.32 -14.89 -27.48
C ALA A 323 -10.15 -14.48 -26.23
N ARG A 324 -11.48 -14.65 -26.28
CA ARG A 324 -12.37 -14.36 -25.13
C ARG A 324 -12.10 -15.29 -23.96
N LEU A 325 -12.02 -16.59 -24.23
CA LEU A 325 -11.80 -17.62 -23.20
C LEU A 325 -10.44 -17.47 -22.53
N TYR A 326 -9.37 -17.31 -23.31
CA TYR A 326 -8.03 -17.04 -22.78
C TYR A 326 -8.00 -15.77 -21.93
N ARG A 327 -8.59 -14.66 -22.40
CA ARG A 327 -8.70 -13.42 -21.61
C ARG A 327 -9.50 -13.63 -20.31
N HIS A 328 -10.57 -14.42 -20.35
CA HIS A 328 -11.38 -14.71 -19.17
C HIS A 328 -10.59 -15.53 -18.14
N ARG A 329 -9.98 -16.64 -18.56
CA ARG A 329 -9.20 -17.52 -17.67
C ARG A 329 -7.95 -16.81 -17.11
N GLY A 330 -7.25 -16.02 -17.93
CA GLY A 330 -6.17 -15.14 -17.47
C GLY A 330 -6.62 -14.08 -16.47
N THR A 331 -7.88 -13.62 -16.55
CA THR A 331 -8.47 -12.72 -15.54
C THR A 331 -8.72 -13.45 -14.21
N LEU A 332 -9.10 -14.73 -14.25
CA LEU A 332 -9.25 -15.54 -13.03
C LEU A 332 -7.90 -15.86 -12.38
N TYR A 333 -6.89 -16.23 -13.17
CA TYR A 333 -5.52 -16.39 -12.66
C TYR A 333 -4.96 -15.09 -12.07
N PHE A 334 -5.29 -13.92 -12.65
CA PHE A 334 -4.93 -12.62 -12.09
C PHE A 334 -5.62 -12.35 -10.74
N ILE A 335 -6.87 -12.79 -10.57
CA ILE A 335 -7.61 -12.68 -9.29
C ILE A 335 -7.04 -13.64 -8.23
N SER A 336 -6.60 -14.84 -8.63
CA SER A 336 -5.91 -15.79 -7.74
C SER A 336 -4.41 -15.48 -7.54
N GLU A 337 -3.95 -14.30 -7.96
CA GLU A 337 -2.57 -13.80 -7.84
C GLU A 337 -1.50 -14.66 -8.55
N ASP A 338 -1.90 -15.53 -9.50
CA ASP A 338 -1.00 -16.24 -10.40
C ASP A 338 -0.71 -15.41 -11.66
N TYR A 339 0.14 -14.41 -11.48
CA TYR A 339 0.52 -13.46 -12.53
C TYR A 339 1.36 -14.10 -13.65
N ALA A 340 1.92 -15.29 -13.44
CA ALA A 340 2.70 -16.02 -14.44
C ALA A 340 1.77 -16.68 -15.47
N THR A 341 0.86 -17.56 -15.03
CA THR A 341 -0.09 -18.20 -15.97
C THR A 341 -1.13 -17.21 -16.49
N ALA A 342 -1.50 -16.19 -15.70
CA ALA A 342 -2.30 -15.07 -16.21
C ALA A 342 -1.62 -14.34 -17.39
N HIS A 343 -0.30 -14.12 -17.31
CA HIS A 343 0.45 -13.46 -18.39
C HIS A 343 0.40 -14.28 -19.69
N GLU A 344 0.59 -15.61 -19.59
CA GLU A 344 0.53 -16.53 -20.73
C GLU A 344 -0.85 -16.53 -21.39
N ASP A 345 -1.92 -16.57 -20.60
CA ASP A 345 -3.30 -16.49 -21.10
C ASP A 345 -3.60 -15.14 -21.78
N PHE A 346 -3.14 -14.01 -21.22
CA PHE A 346 -3.30 -12.71 -21.89
C PHE A 346 -2.47 -12.60 -23.17
N GLN A 347 -1.28 -13.23 -23.22
CA GLN A 347 -0.46 -13.29 -24.42
C GLN A 347 -1.13 -14.14 -25.52
N GLN A 348 -1.64 -15.33 -25.20
CA GLN A 348 -2.40 -16.18 -26.15
C GLN A 348 -3.67 -15.48 -26.65
N SER A 349 -4.39 -14.78 -25.77
CA SER A 349 -5.51 -13.93 -26.16
C SER A 349 -5.13 -12.84 -27.18
N LEU A 350 -3.97 -12.20 -27.01
CA LEU A 350 -3.47 -11.15 -27.89
C LEU A 350 -2.90 -11.68 -29.21
N GLU A 351 -2.37 -12.91 -29.23
CA GLU A 351 -1.97 -13.60 -30.46
C GLU A 351 -3.18 -13.94 -31.35
N LEU A 352 -4.27 -14.41 -30.75
CA LEU A 352 -5.54 -14.67 -31.45
C LEU A 352 -6.28 -13.39 -31.86
N ASN A 353 -6.27 -12.33 -31.02
CA ASN A 353 -6.82 -11.03 -31.38
C ASN A 353 -6.02 -9.88 -30.73
N LYS A 354 -5.26 -9.16 -31.56
CA LYS A 354 -4.37 -8.07 -31.17
C LYS A 354 -5.09 -6.80 -30.72
N ASN A 355 -6.35 -6.58 -31.15
CA ASN A 355 -7.08 -5.33 -30.90
C ASN A 355 -7.84 -5.37 -29.56
N GLN A 356 -7.13 -5.69 -28.47
CA GLN A 356 -7.70 -5.81 -27.12
C GLN A 356 -6.94 -4.96 -26.09
N PRO A 357 -7.21 -3.64 -25.99
CA PRO A 357 -6.56 -2.76 -25.02
C PRO A 357 -6.68 -3.24 -23.57
N ILE A 358 -7.80 -3.89 -23.21
CA ILE A 358 -8.03 -4.45 -21.88
C ILE A 358 -7.09 -5.64 -21.60
N ALA A 359 -6.85 -6.52 -22.58
CA ALA A 359 -5.88 -7.61 -22.41
C ALA A 359 -4.43 -7.08 -22.34
N MET A 360 -4.11 -6.02 -23.09
CA MET A 360 -2.82 -5.32 -22.97
C MET A 360 -2.64 -4.68 -21.59
N LEU A 361 -3.69 -4.07 -21.03
CA LEU A 361 -3.67 -3.54 -19.66
C LEU A 361 -3.41 -4.66 -18.63
N TYR A 362 -4.14 -5.78 -18.69
CA TYR A 362 -3.91 -6.86 -17.74
C TYR A 362 -2.56 -7.57 -17.92
N LYS A 363 -2.05 -7.72 -19.16
CA LYS A 363 -0.67 -8.16 -19.43
C LYS A 363 0.37 -7.20 -18.83
N GLY A 364 0.10 -5.89 -18.84
CA GLY A 364 0.93 -4.92 -18.15
C GLY A 364 0.82 -5.01 -16.62
N LEU A 365 -0.37 -5.31 -16.09
CA LEU A 365 -0.59 -5.51 -14.66
C LEU A 365 0.08 -6.79 -14.13
N THR A 366 0.08 -7.90 -14.88
CA THR A 366 0.81 -9.12 -14.47
C THR A 366 2.32 -8.86 -14.39
N PHE A 367 2.89 -8.12 -15.34
CA PHE A 367 4.28 -7.64 -15.24
C PHE A 367 4.48 -6.70 -14.03
N PHE A 368 3.58 -5.74 -13.81
CA PHE A 368 3.67 -4.80 -12.69
C PHE A 368 3.70 -5.51 -11.33
N HIS A 369 2.75 -6.42 -11.08
CA HIS A 369 2.68 -7.17 -9.82
C HIS A 369 3.86 -8.14 -9.64
N ARG A 370 4.50 -8.61 -10.72
CA ARG A 370 5.75 -9.38 -10.67
C ARG A 370 7.01 -8.52 -10.47
N GLY A 371 6.88 -7.19 -10.44
CA GLY A 371 8.01 -6.23 -10.33
C GLY A 371 8.74 -5.94 -11.65
N LEU A 372 8.25 -6.48 -12.77
CA LEU A 372 8.80 -6.33 -14.12
C LEU A 372 8.32 -5.01 -14.75
N LEU A 373 8.74 -3.89 -14.16
CA LEU A 373 8.14 -2.59 -14.47
C LEU A 373 8.43 -2.06 -15.88
N LYS A 374 9.53 -2.46 -16.52
CA LYS A 374 9.87 -1.97 -17.88
C LYS A 374 8.91 -2.58 -18.90
N GLU A 375 8.65 -3.86 -18.72
CA GLU A 375 7.74 -4.72 -19.46
C GLU A 375 6.28 -4.29 -19.23
N ALA A 376 5.93 -3.93 -18.00
CA ALA A 376 4.66 -3.31 -17.65
C ALA A 376 4.45 -1.96 -18.36
N ILE A 377 5.45 -1.07 -18.29
CA ILE A 377 5.41 0.27 -18.92
C ILE A 377 5.19 0.17 -20.43
N GLU A 378 5.87 -0.73 -21.14
CA GLU A 378 5.63 -0.87 -22.58
C GLU A 378 4.28 -1.52 -22.90
N SER A 379 3.82 -2.49 -22.10
CA SER A 379 2.46 -3.07 -22.23
C SER A 379 1.35 -2.01 -22.02
N PHE A 380 1.52 -1.10 -21.05
CA PHE A 380 0.60 0.02 -20.84
C PHE A 380 0.65 1.04 -21.99
N LYS A 381 1.82 1.31 -22.57
CA LYS A 381 1.92 2.12 -23.78
C LYS A 381 1.29 1.44 -24.98
N GLU A 382 1.39 0.12 -25.13
CA GLU A 382 0.67 -0.62 -26.19
C GLU A 382 -0.85 -0.48 -26.04
N ALA A 383 -1.37 -0.63 -24.82
CA ALA A 383 -2.79 -0.35 -24.53
C ALA A 383 -3.19 1.09 -24.91
N LEU A 384 -2.33 2.09 -24.65
CA LEU A 384 -2.56 3.50 -25.00
C LEU A 384 -2.38 3.82 -26.50
N LYS A 385 -1.53 3.08 -27.23
CA LYS A 385 -1.43 3.17 -28.70
C LYS A 385 -2.74 2.72 -29.36
N GLN A 386 -3.45 1.75 -28.75
CA GLN A 386 -4.73 1.24 -29.25
C GLN A 386 -5.95 2.02 -28.73
N LYS A 387 -5.92 2.49 -27.46
CA LYS A 387 -6.97 3.32 -26.86
C LYS A 387 -6.36 4.53 -26.14
N VAL A 388 -6.40 5.69 -26.81
CA VAL A 388 -5.78 6.94 -26.31
C VAL A 388 -6.51 7.52 -25.09
N ASP A 389 -7.83 7.33 -24.96
CA ASP A 389 -8.67 7.79 -23.83
C ASP A 389 -8.69 6.82 -22.64
N PHE A 390 -7.70 5.92 -22.51
CA PHE A 390 -7.73 4.86 -21.49
C PHE A 390 -7.18 5.32 -20.13
N ILE A 391 -8.06 5.87 -19.29
CA ILE A 391 -7.76 6.37 -17.93
C ILE A 391 -6.98 5.35 -17.09
N ASP A 392 -7.43 4.09 -17.04
CA ASP A 392 -6.75 3.04 -16.27
C ASP A 392 -5.33 2.76 -16.75
N ALA A 393 -5.07 2.80 -18.06
CA ALA A 393 -3.72 2.61 -18.59
C ALA A 393 -2.80 3.79 -18.24
N TYR A 394 -3.29 5.04 -18.27
CA TYR A 394 -2.52 6.19 -17.77
C TYR A 394 -2.28 6.14 -16.25
N LYS A 395 -3.26 5.67 -15.46
CA LYS A 395 -3.14 5.45 -14.01
C LYS A 395 -2.05 4.41 -13.71
N SER A 396 -2.13 3.24 -14.33
CA SER A 396 -1.17 2.14 -14.14
C SER A 396 0.22 2.48 -14.67
N LEU A 397 0.32 3.22 -15.79
CA LEU A 397 1.57 3.77 -16.30
C LEU A 397 2.21 4.77 -15.32
N GLY A 398 1.40 5.66 -14.73
CA GLY A 398 1.86 6.60 -13.70
C GLY A 398 2.35 5.90 -12.44
N GLN A 399 1.66 4.84 -12.02
CA GLN A 399 2.08 4.00 -10.89
C GLN A 399 3.36 3.21 -11.20
N ALA A 400 3.50 2.64 -12.39
CA ALA A 400 4.74 1.98 -12.82
C ALA A 400 5.92 2.97 -12.92
N TYR A 401 5.68 4.22 -13.31
CA TYR A 401 6.72 5.27 -13.24
C TYR A 401 7.04 5.71 -11.80
N ARG A 402 6.05 5.76 -10.88
CA ARG A 402 6.26 5.98 -9.42
C ARG A 402 7.22 4.92 -8.88
N GLU A 403 6.89 3.64 -9.09
CA GLU A 403 7.70 2.52 -8.60
C GLU A 403 9.04 2.37 -9.35
N LEU A 404 9.17 2.85 -10.60
CA LEU A 404 10.46 2.95 -11.28
C LEU A 404 11.36 4.08 -10.74
N GLY A 405 10.82 5.01 -9.94
CA GLY A 405 11.53 6.20 -9.44
C GLY A 405 11.47 7.42 -10.39
N ASN A 406 10.72 7.35 -11.50
CA ASN A 406 10.58 8.44 -12.45
C ASN A 406 9.39 9.36 -12.08
N PHE A 407 9.66 10.32 -11.20
CA PHE A 407 8.67 11.30 -10.73
C PHE A 407 8.01 12.12 -11.84
N GLU A 408 8.76 12.48 -12.89
CA GLU A 408 8.31 13.36 -13.97
C GLU A 408 7.30 12.64 -14.88
N ALA A 409 7.65 11.46 -15.39
CA ALA A 409 6.77 10.64 -16.22
C ALA A 409 5.56 10.10 -15.43
N ALA A 410 5.71 9.86 -14.12
CA ALA A 410 4.60 9.54 -13.23
C ALA A 410 3.62 10.73 -13.11
N THR A 411 4.15 11.94 -12.89
CA THR A 411 3.35 13.17 -12.81
C THR A 411 2.61 13.46 -14.11
N GLU A 412 3.28 13.30 -15.27
CA GLU A 412 2.67 13.46 -16.58
C GLU A 412 1.53 12.45 -16.81
N SER A 413 1.76 11.17 -16.49
CA SER A 413 0.78 10.10 -16.68
C SER A 413 -0.45 10.27 -15.78
N PHE A 414 -0.26 10.60 -14.50
CA PHE A 414 -1.37 10.94 -13.60
C PHE A 414 -2.09 12.22 -14.02
N GLN A 415 -1.39 13.22 -14.55
CA GLN A 415 -2.02 14.43 -15.09
C GLN A 415 -2.87 14.11 -16.34
N LYS A 416 -2.42 13.23 -17.25
CA LYS A 416 -3.21 12.77 -18.40
C LYS A 416 -4.48 12.03 -17.98
N ALA A 417 -4.38 11.10 -17.02
CA ALA A 417 -5.56 10.45 -16.44
C ALA A 417 -6.57 11.45 -15.83
N LEU A 418 -6.09 12.49 -15.13
CA LEU A 418 -6.94 13.53 -14.54
C LEU A 418 -7.46 14.57 -15.56
N LEU A 419 -6.84 14.72 -16.72
CA LEU A 419 -7.39 15.50 -17.84
C LEU A 419 -8.57 14.78 -18.51
N LEU A 420 -8.51 13.45 -18.60
CA LEU A 420 -9.61 12.62 -19.08
C LEU A 420 -10.77 12.54 -18.08
N ASN A 421 -10.48 12.40 -16.77
CA ASN A 421 -11.47 12.47 -15.71
C ASN A 421 -10.91 13.15 -14.44
N GLN A 422 -11.33 14.39 -14.22
CA GLN A 422 -10.91 15.23 -13.08
C GLN A 422 -11.39 14.70 -11.71
N ASN A 423 -12.35 13.77 -11.71
CA ASN A 423 -12.92 13.16 -10.51
C ASN A 423 -12.44 11.71 -10.30
N HIS A 424 -11.42 11.25 -11.03
CA HIS A 424 -10.93 9.86 -10.89
C HIS A 424 -10.17 9.65 -9.56
N VAL A 425 -10.89 9.19 -8.53
CA VAL A 425 -10.45 9.20 -7.13
C VAL A 425 -9.13 8.45 -6.90
N GLN A 426 -8.97 7.26 -7.48
CA GLN A 426 -7.75 6.46 -7.31
C GLN A 426 -6.52 7.16 -7.90
N THR A 427 -6.70 7.99 -8.94
CA THR A 427 -5.60 8.79 -9.51
C THR A 427 -5.26 9.99 -8.62
N LEU A 428 -6.25 10.64 -8.02
CA LEU A 428 -6.03 11.68 -7.01
C LEU A 428 -5.28 11.12 -5.80
N GLN A 429 -5.67 9.93 -5.31
CA GLN A 429 -5.01 9.21 -4.23
C GLN A 429 -3.55 8.88 -4.58
N LEU A 430 -3.30 8.16 -5.69
CA LEU A 430 -1.95 7.78 -6.14
C LEU A 430 -1.03 8.99 -6.37
N ARG A 431 -1.54 10.03 -7.04
CA ARG A 431 -0.80 11.28 -7.26
C ARG A 431 -0.52 12.02 -5.94
N GLY A 432 -1.48 12.05 -5.03
CA GLY A 432 -1.33 12.63 -3.70
C GLY A 432 -0.22 11.94 -2.90
N MET A 433 -0.20 10.60 -2.88
CA MET A 433 0.85 9.82 -2.21
C MET A 433 2.22 10.07 -2.83
N MET A 434 2.33 10.04 -4.17
CA MET A 434 3.57 10.37 -4.87
C MET A 434 4.07 11.79 -4.52
N LEU A 435 3.18 12.79 -4.44
CA LEU A 435 3.53 14.15 -4.04
C LEU A 435 3.97 14.25 -2.57
N TYR A 436 3.34 13.48 -1.67
CA TYR A 436 3.79 13.37 -0.27
C TYR A 436 5.21 12.81 -0.20
N HIS A 437 5.50 11.68 -0.85
CA HIS A 437 6.83 11.07 -0.85
C HIS A 437 7.90 11.90 -1.58
N HIS A 438 7.52 12.86 -2.44
CA HIS A 438 8.44 13.84 -3.02
C HIS A 438 8.75 15.03 -2.09
N GLY A 439 7.94 15.23 -1.04
CA GLY A 439 7.98 16.39 -0.14
C GLY A 439 7.06 17.55 -0.53
N SER A 440 6.27 17.42 -1.60
CA SER A 440 5.31 18.45 -2.07
C SER A 440 3.99 18.42 -1.29
N LEU A 441 4.06 18.57 0.03
CA LEU A 441 2.95 18.35 0.97
C LEU A 441 1.70 19.19 0.67
N GLN A 442 1.85 20.44 0.21
CA GLN A 442 0.71 21.29 -0.16
C GLN A 442 -0.04 20.78 -1.40
N GLU A 443 0.68 20.30 -2.42
CA GLU A 443 0.07 19.70 -3.61
C GLU A 443 -0.53 18.32 -3.30
N ALA A 444 0.11 17.54 -2.41
CA ALA A 444 -0.46 16.30 -1.89
C ALA A 444 -1.80 16.57 -1.19
N LEU A 445 -1.87 17.57 -0.30
CA LEU A 445 -3.10 17.97 0.37
C LEU A 445 -4.19 18.47 -0.58
N LYS A 446 -3.88 19.15 -1.69
CA LYS A 446 -4.90 19.49 -2.70
C LYS A 446 -5.55 18.24 -3.29
N ASN A 447 -4.74 17.22 -3.62
CA ASN A 447 -5.23 15.95 -4.16
C ASN A 447 -6.05 15.17 -3.11
N PHE A 448 -5.58 15.05 -1.86
CA PHE A 448 -6.34 14.38 -0.79
C PHE A 448 -7.63 15.13 -0.42
N LYS A 449 -7.62 16.47 -0.41
CA LYS A 449 -8.85 17.27 -0.22
C LYS A 449 -9.84 17.05 -1.37
N ARG A 450 -9.39 16.90 -2.61
CA ARG A 450 -10.29 16.59 -3.75
C ARG A 450 -10.82 15.16 -3.69
N CYS A 451 -9.98 14.19 -3.32
CA CYS A 451 -10.40 12.81 -3.05
C CYS A 451 -11.53 12.77 -2.01
N LEU A 452 -11.35 13.44 -0.86
CA LEU A 452 -12.34 13.50 0.23
C LEU A 452 -13.58 14.36 -0.05
N GLN A 453 -13.61 15.13 -1.15
CA GLN A 453 -14.82 15.78 -1.66
C GLN A 453 -15.70 14.83 -2.47
N LEU A 454 -15.10 13.78 -3.05
CA LEU A 454 -15.77 12.80 -3.92
C LEU A 454 -16.16 11.56 -3.11
N GLU A 455 -15.24 11.06 -2.28
CA GLU A 455 -15.46 9.95 -1.34
C GLU A 455 -15.18 10.44 0.10
N PRO A 456 -16.19 10.97 0.81
CA PRO A 456 -16.00 11.50 2.17
C PRO A 456 -15.51 10.49 3.21
N TYR A 457 -15.57 9.18 2.91
CA TYR A 457 -15.13 8.09 3.78
C TYR A 457 -13.86 7.37 3.27
N ASN A 458 -13.21 7.84 2.19
CA ASN A 458 -11.99 7.23 1.68
C ASN A 458 -10.86 7.30 2.73
N GLU A 459 -10.52 6.14 3.26
CA GLU A 459 -9.66 6.03 4.44
C GLU A 459 -8.22 6.44 4.16
N VAL A 460 -7.64 6.00 3.04
CA VAL A 460 -6.25 6.29 2.67
C VAL A 460 -6.07 7.80 2.43
N CYS A 461 -7.00 8.45 1.73
CA CYS A 461 -6.98 9.91 1.58
C CYS A 461 -7.17 10.65 2.92
N GLN A 462 -7.94 10.09 3.85
CA GLN A 462 -8.16 10.66 5.18
C GLN A 462 -6.91 10.51 6.09
N TYR A 463 -6.25 9.34 6.05
CA TYR A 463 -4.97 9.06 6.70
C TYR A 463 -3.87 9.97 6.16
N MET A 464 -3.65 9.95 4.84
CA MET A 464 -2.60 10.74 4.19
C MET A 464 -2.84 12.25 4.28
N LYS A 465 -4.09 12.72 4.37
CA LYS A 465 -4.40 14.12 4.75
C LYS A 465 -3.84 14.43 6.16
N GLY A 466 -4.15 13.58 7.14
CA GLY A 466 -3.68 13.77 8.52
C GLY A 466 -2.17 13.78 8.63
N LEU A 467 -1.52 12.77 8.04
CA LEU A 467 -0.06 12.66 7.94
C LEU A 467 0.58 13.90 7.28
N SER A 468 0.02 14.38 6.16
CA SER A 468 0.53 15.58 5.47
C SER A 468 0.42 16.85 6.32
N HIS A 469 -0.64 17.00 7.12
CA HIS A 469 -0.74 18.11 8.07
C HIS A 469 0.31 18.01 9.19
N VAL A 470 0.55 16.82 9.75
CA VAL A 470 1.56 16.59 10.81
C VAL A 470 2.98 16.83 10.29
N ALA A 471 3.30 16.41 9.07
CA ALA A 471 4.58 16.71 8.43
C ALA A 471 4.81 18.22 8.22
N MET A 472 3.75 19.02 8.13
CA MET A 472 3.80 20.49 8.13
C MET A 472 3.67 21.14 9.52
N GLY A 473 3.53 20.36 10.59
CA GLY A 473 3.32 20.86 11.96
C GLY A 473 1.94 21.48 12.22
N GLN A 474 0.93 21.08 11.44
CA GLN A 474 -0.47 21.50 11.58
C GLN A 474 -1.26 20.45 12.39
N PHE A 475 -0.93 20.32 13.67
CA PHE A 475 -1.36 19.21 14.52
C PHE A 475 -2.86 19.18 14.76
N TYR A 476 -3.55 20.34 14.76
CA TYR A 476 -5.01 20.37 14.92
C TYR A 476 -5.75 19.67 13.76
N GLU A 477 -5.48 20.05 12.50
CA GLU A 477 -6.09 19.38 11.34
C GLU A 477 -5.52 17.96 11.13
N GLY A 478 -4.29 17.69 11.57
CA GLY A 478 -3.68 16.36 11.61
C GLY A 478 -4.45 15.37 12.50
N ILE A 479 -4.54 15.66 13.79
CA ILE A 479 -5.21 14.83 14.80
C ILE A 479 -6.71 14.72 14.53
N LYS A 480 -7.36 15.80 14.09
CA LYS A 480 -8.75 15.79 13.63
C LYS A 480 -8.95 14.85 12.43
N ALA A 481 -7.99 14.80 11.50
CA ALA A 481 -8.08 13.90 10.35
C ALA A 481 -7.83 12.43 10.72
N GLN A 482 -6.85 12.17 11.59
CA GLN A 482 -6.54 10.84 12.13
C GLN A 482 -7.71 10.26 12.95
N THR A 483 -8.29 11.07 13.84
CA THR A 483 -9.44 10.68 14.66
C THR A 483 -10.64 10.27 13.80
N LYS A 484 -10.84 10.88 12.62
CA LYS A 484 -11.90 10.47 11.68
C LYS A 484 -11.64 9.09 11.05
N VAL A 485 -10.40 8.65 10.88
CA VAL A 485 -10.09 7.26 10.50
C VAL A 485 -10.47 6.32 11.66
N MET A 486 -10.07 6.65 12.88
CA MET A 486 -10.37 5.85 14.08
C MET A 486 -11.86 5.72 14.41
N LEU A 487 -12.73 6.58 13.86
CA LEU A 487 -14.18 6.51 14.01
C LEU A 487 -14.87 5.63 12.95
N ASN A 488 -14.14 5.21 11.92
CA ASN A 488 -14.60 4.26 10.90
C ASN A 488 -14.12 2.85 11.28
N ASP A 489 -14.54 2.33 12.43
CA ASP A 489 -14.14 0.99 12.87
C ASP A 489 -14.52 -0.10 11.84
N PRO A 490 -13.59 -1.02 11.49
CA PRO A 490 -13.90 -2.17 10.64
C PRO A 490 -15.05 -3.01 11.20
N LEU A 491 -15.88 -3.56 10.31
CA LEU A 491 -16.98 -4.42 10.70
C LEU A 491 -16.47 -5.72 11.36
N PRO A 492 -17.24 -6.35 12.28
CA PRO A 492 -16.84 -7.63 12.86
C PRO A 492 -16.57 -8.70 11.78
N GLY A 493 -15.36 -9.26 11.77
CA GLY A 493 -14.89 -10.20 10.74
C GLY A 493 -14.15 -9.55 9.56
N GLN A 494 -14.24 -8.22 9.39
CA GLN A 494 -13.46 -7.48 8.40
C GLN A 494 -12.00 -7.33 8.87
N LYS A 495 -11.05 -7.66 8.01
CA LYS A 495 -9.62 -7.41 8.25
C LYS A 495 -9.37 -5.89 8.25
N ALA A 496 -8.79 -5.37 9.33
CA ALA A 496 -8.41 -3.97 9.41
C ALA A 496 -7.35 -3.60 8.35
N SER A 497 -7.45 -2.40 7.79
CA SER A 497 -6.47 -1.86 6.85
C SER A 497 -5.13 -1.52 7.52
N PRO A 498 -4.01 -1.47 6.76
CA PRO A 498 -2.74 -0.94 7.27
C PRO A 498 -2.88 0.47 7.85
N GLU A 499 -3.67 1.33 7.21
CA GLU A 499 -3.92 2.70 7.62
C GLU A 499 -4.66 2.79 8.96
N TYR A 500 -5.72 1.99 9.17
CA TYR A 500 -6.41 1.92 10.47
C TYR A 500 -5.50 1.37 11.59
N LEU A 501 -4.62 0.41 11.27
CA LEU A 501 -3.64 -0.11 12.24
C LEU A 501 -2.61 0.97 12.62
N LYS A 502 -2.05 1.68 11.63
CA LYS A 502 -1.06 2.75 11.84
C LYS A 502 -1.63 4.00 12.54
N VAL A 503 -2.88 4.39 12.24
CA VAL A 503 -3.38 5.74 12.60
C VAL A 503 -3.44 6.01 14.10
N LYS A 504 -3.61 4.97 14.92
CA LYS A 504 -3.64 5.10 16.39
C LYS A 504 -2.27 5.49 16.93
N TYR A 505 -1.19 4.86 16.46
CA TYR A 505 0.18 5.28 16.76
C TYR A 505 0.47 6.67 16.21
N LEU A 506 0.04 6.97 14.98
CA LEU A 506 0.27 8.28 14.36
C LEU A 506 -0.44 9.41 15.13
N ARG A 507 -1.65 9.18 15.68
CA ARG A 507 -2.36 10.15 16.56
C ARG A 507 -1.57 10.44 17.82
N GLU A 508 -1.14 9.42 18.55
CA GLU A 508 -0.42 9.61 19.81
C GLU A 508 0.98 10.21 19.58
N TYR A 509 1.66 9.82 18.50
CA TYR A 509 2.91 10.47 18.10
C TYR A 509 2.68 11.94 17.69
N SER A 510 1.57 12.26 17.02
CA SER A 510 1.21 13.66 16.68
C SER A 510 0.92 14.51 17.92
N ARG A 511 0.29 13.92 18.95
CA ARG A 511 0.07 14.55 20.26
C ARG A 511 1.37 14.81 21.01
N TYR A 512 2.23 13.79 21.07
CA TYR A 512 3.58 13.91 21.62
C TYR A 512 4.40 15.01 20.92
N LEU A 513 4.38 15.06 19.57
CA LEU A 513 5.09 16.08 18.79
C LEU A 513 4.50 17.49 19.01
N HIS A 514 3.19 17.63 19.21
CA HIS A 514 2.58 18.91 19.58
C HIS A 514 3.01 19.36 20.97
N ALA A 515 2.97 18.47 21.96
CA ALA A 515 3.36 18.77 23.34
C ALA A 515 4.83 19.24 23.48
N HIS A 516 5.72 18.75 22.61
CA HIS A 516 7.15 19.08 22.61
C HIS A 516 7.57 20.09 21.52
N LEU A 517 6.60 20.76 20.88
CA LEU A 517 6.86 21.60 19.69
C LEU A 517 7.81 22.78 19.96
N ASP A 518 7.68 23.39 21.13
CA ASP A 518 8.51 24.52 21.58
C ASP A 518 9.62 24.11 22.57
N THR A 519 9.76 22.81 22.85
CA THR A 519 10.77 22.26 23.77
C THR A 519 12.16 22.26 23.12
N PRO A 520 13.24 22.55 23.86
CA PRO A 520 14.62 22.44 23.36
C PRO A 520 14.97 21.01 22.92
N LEU A 521 15.69 20.87 21.81
CA LEU A 521 16.10 19.57 21.27
C LEU A 521 17.08 18.77 22.15
N THR A 522 17.60 19.38 23.22
CA THR A 522 18.38 18.73 24.28
C THR A 522 17.54 17.94 25.28
N GLU A 523 16.23 18.19 25.32
CA GLU A 523 15.27 17.55 26.23
C GLU A 523 14.37 16.54 25.49
N TYR A 524 14.05 16.80 24.23
CA TYR A 524 13.31 15.90 23.33
C TYR A 524 14.03 14.54 23.11
N ASN A 525 13.41 13.43 23.53
CA ASN A 525 13.95 12.07 23.34
C ASN A 525 12.87 10.96 23.28
N VAL A 526 12.16 10.87 22.14
CA VAL A 526 11.16 9.83 21.79
C VAL A 526 11.51 8.41 22.26
N ASP A 527 12.78 7.98 22.22
CA ASP A 527 13.16 6.61 22.59
C ASP A 527 13.16 6.35 24.11
N VAL A 528 13.18 7.41 24.92
CA VAL A 528 12.97 7.39 26.38
C VAL A 528 11.53 7.77 26.73
N ASP A 529 10.99 8.76 26.02
CA ASP A 529 9.72 9.40 26.37
C ASP A 529 8.48 8.57 25.96
N LEU A 530 8.60 7.65 24.98
CA LEU A 530 7.52 6.76 24.57
C LEU A 530 7.71 5.30 25.08
N PRO A 531 6.63 4.63 25.56
CA PRO A 531 6.70 3.27 26.09
C PRO A 531 7.31 2.24 25.13
N GLY A 532 8.08 1.30 25.68
CA GLY A 532 8.70 0.22 24.90
C GLY A 532 7.70 -0.67 24.13
N SER A 533 6.51 -0.90 24.68
CA SER A 533 5.40 -1.61 24.03
C SER A 533 4.85 -0.85 22.81
N PHE A 534 4.64 0.47 22.96
CA PHE A 534 4.21 1.35 21.86
C PHE A 534 5.23 1.36 20.72
N LYS A 535 6.52 1.52 21.05
CA LYS A 535 7.63 1.48 20.08
C LYS A 535 7.70 0.14 19.35
N ASP A 536 7.56 -0.98 20.07
CA ASP A 536 7.59 -2.33 19.51
C ASP A 536 6.41 -2.60 18.55
N HIS A 537 5.18 -2.36 19.00
CA HIS A 537 3.99 -2.66 18.20
C HIS A 537 3.89 -1.74 16.97
N TRP A 538 4.25 -0.46 17.09
CA TRP A 538 4.28 0.48 15.97
C TRP A 538 5.30 0.05 14.91
N ALA A 539 6.53 -0.31 15.32
CA ALA A 539 7.57 -0.75 14.39
C ALA A 539 7.21 -2.04 13.61
N LYS A 540 6.32 -2.88 14.18
CA LYS A 540 5.81 -4.12 13.58
C LYS A 540 4.46 -3.97 12.86
N ASN A 541 3.85 -2.77 12.85
CA ASN A 541 2.47 -2.53 12.38
C ASN A 541 1.41 -3.42 13.07
N LEU A 542 1.60 -3.78 14.33
CA LEU A 542 0.64 -4.59 15.09
C LEU A 542 -0.61 -3.77 15.47
N PRO A 543 -1.78 -4.42 15.66
CA PRO A 543 -2.97 -3.77 16.20
C PRO A 543 -2.68 -3.05 17.53
N PHE A 544 -3.29 -1.88 17.73
CA PHE A 544 -3.15 -1.09 18.95
C PHE A 544 -3.92 -1.76 20.11
N LEU A 545 -3.29 -2.75 20.73
CA LEU A 545 -3.81 -3.58 21.82
C LEU A 545 -2.84 -3.56 23.01
N ILE A 546 -2.45 -2.35 23.42
CA ILE A 546 -1.49 -2.14 24.51
C ILE A 546 -2.27 -1.95 25.80
N GLU A 547 -2.15 -2.91 26.71
CA GLU A 547 -2.66 -2.81 28.09
C GLU A 547 -1.95 -1.65 28.84
N ASP A 548 -2.70 -0.94 29.69
CA ASP A 548 -2.24 0.18 30.52
C ASP A 548 -1.51 1.33 29.78
N TYR A 549 -1.87 1.60 28.51
CA TYR A 549 -1.33 2.73 27.76
C TYR A 549 -1.94 4.07 28.19
N GLU A 550 -1.12 4.95 28.77
CA GLU A 550 -1.48 6.36 29.00
C GLU A 550 -1.45 7.16 27.68
N GLU A 551 -2.59 7.77 27.32
CA GLU A 551 -2.66 8.67 26.16
C GLU A 551 -1.72 9.87 26.32
N GLN A 552 -1.12 10.29 25.21
CA GLN A 552 -0.22 11.45 25.18
C GLN A 552 -0.97 12.77 25.47
N PRO A 553 -0.30 13.86 25.88
CA PRO A 553 -0.98 15.13 26.18
C PRO A 553 -1.89 15.59 25.04
N GLY A 554 -3.09 16.08 25.37
CA GLY A 554 -4.02 16.64 24.39
C GLY A 554 -3.49 17.93 23.76
N LEU A 555 -4.11 18.38 22.67
CA LEU A 555 -3.77 19.64 21.99
C LEU A 555 -3.85 20.84 22.95
N GLN A 556 -2.70 21.34 23.37
CA GLN A 556 -2.57 22.44 24.33
C GLN A 556 -2.88 23.80 23.68
N PRO A 557 -3.88 24.59 24.15
CA PRO A 557 -4.28 25.84 23.49
C PRO A 557 -3.20 26.94 23.42
N HIS A 558 -2.15 26.84 24.25
CA HIS A 558 -1.03 27.79 24.26
C HIS A 558 0.04 27.43 23.21
N ILE A 559 0.14 26.18 22.78
CA ILE A 559 1.08 25.72 21.75
C ILE A 559 0.41 25.86 20.38
N LYS A 560 0.84 26.85 19.60
CA LYS A 560 0.31 27.11 18.25
C LYS A 560 0.91 26.14 17.23
N ASP A 561 0.13 25.72 16.24
CA ASP A 561 0.61 25.01 15.05
C ASP A 561 1.75 25.77 14.35
N VAL A 562 2.54 25.06 13.54
CA VAL A 562 3.67 25.63 12.81
C VAL A 562 3.20 26.51 11.66
N LEU A 563 3.83 27.67 11.50
CA LEU A 563 3.56 28.62 10.42
C LEU A 563 4.50 28.35 9.23
N HIS A 564 4.03 28.63 8.01
CA HIS A 564 4.88 28.51 6.83
C HIS A 564 5.86 29.69 6.77
N GLN A 565 7.15 29.39 6.75
CA GLN A 565 8.21 30.39 6.62
C GLN A 565 8.65 30.50 5.14
N ASN A 566 8.61 31.72 4.60
CA ASN A 566 9.15 32.00 3.26
C ASN A 566 10.69 31.96 3.31
N PHE A 567 11.35 31.47 2.27
CA PHE A 567 12.82 31.37 2.22
C PHE A 567 13.51 32.74 2.42
N GLU A 568 12.89 33.81 1.92
CA GLU A 568 13.35 35.19 2.02
C GLU A 568 13.32 35.76 3.45
N SER A 569 12.59 35.14 4.38
CA SER A 569 12.50 35.59 5.77
C SER A 569 13.73 35.24 6.61
N TYR A 570 14.48 34.21 6.20
CA TYR A 570 15.71 33.80 6.86
C TYR A 570 16.86 34.78 6.58
N LYS A 571 17.77 34.95 7.54
CA LYS A 571 19.02 35.70 7.35
C LYS A 571 19.84 35.12 6.17
N PRO A 572 20.65 35.92 5.45
CA PRO A 572 21.45 35.43 4.31
C PRO A 572 22.34 34.22 4.63
N GLU A 573 22.95 34.21 5.82
CA GLU A 573 23.75 33.08 6.36
C GLU A 573 22.95 31.78 6.48
N VAL A 574 21.67 31.88 6.88
CA VAL A 574 20.76 30.74 7.04
C VAL A 574 20.16 30.31 5.69
N GLN A 575 19.93 31.26 4.76
CA GLN A 575 19.61 30.94 3.37
C GLN A 575 20.76 30.14 2.71
N GLU A 576 22.02 30.50 2.98
CA GLU A 576 23.18 29.73 2.52
C GLU A 576 23.26 28.34 3.18
N LEU A 577 23.08 28.25 4.50
CA LEU A 577 23.00 26.97 5.23
C LEU A 577 21.95 26.02 4.62
N ILE A 578 20.76 26.53 4.29
CA ILE A 578 19.69 25.76 3.65
C ILE A 578 20.11 25.28 2.24
N CYS A 579 20.70 26.15 1.40
CA CYS A 579 21.16 25.74 0.08
C CYS A 579 22.30 24.71 0.13
N VAL A 580 23.21 24.82 1.09
CA VAL A 580 24.29 23.85 1.30
C VAL A 580 23.73 22.51 1.78
N ALA A 581 22.75 22.52 2.69
CA ALA A 581 22.05 21.31 3.13
C ALA A 581 21.31 20.62 1.98
N ASP A 582 20.54 21.36 1.19
CA ASP A 582 19.81 20.83 0.03
C ASP A 582 20.78 20.20 -0.99
N ARG A 583 21.92 20.86 -1.27
CA ARG A 583 23.00 20.30 -2.10
C ARG A 583 23.53 19.00 -1.51
N LEU A 584 23.97 18.99 -0.25
CA LEU A 584 24.58 17.81 0.38
C LEU A 584 23.60 16.63 0.42
N GLY A 585 22.34 16.87 0.78
CA GLY A 585 21.27 15.87 0.76
C GLY A 585 21.03 15.27 -0.62
N SER A 586 21.13 16.06 -1.69
CA SER A 586 20.98 15.57 -3.07
C SER A 586 22.10 14.61 -3.51
N LEU A 587 23.28 14.67 -2.87
CA LEU A 587 24.38 13.71 -3.12
C LEU A 587 24.15 12.36 -2.42
N MET A 588 23.29 12.33 -1.39
CA MET A 588 22.91 11.13 -0.63
C MET A 588 21.70 10.38 -1.25
N GLN A 589 21.14 10.89 -2.35
CA GLN A 589 20.02 10.24 -3.04
C GLN A 589 20.49 8.97 -3.76
N TYR A 590 19.76 7.87 -3.57
CA TYR A 590 19.93 6.69 -4.40
C TYR A 590 19.38 6.92 -5.81
N GLU A 591 20.25 6.77 -6.81
CA GLU A 591 19.88 6.73 -8.23
C GLU A 591 19.60 5.28 -8.66
N THR A 592 18.59 4.67 -8.03
CA THR A 592 18.18 3.27 -8.24
C THR A 592 16.66 3.16 -8.46
N PRO A 593 16.18 2.15 -9.21
CA PRO A 593 14.74 1.88 -9.33
C PRO A 593 14.09 1.67 -7.96
N GLY A 594 12.84 2.11 -7.80
CA GLY A 594 12.12 2.00 -6.51
C GLY A 594 12.41 3.11 -5.51
N PHE A 595 13.23 4.11 -5.85
CA PHE A 595 13.50 5.29 -5.02
C PHE A 595 13.09 6.58 -5.74
N LEU A 596 12.22 7.36 -5.11
CA LEU A 596 11.86 8.71 -5.57
C LEU A 596 12.70 9.76 -4.80
N PRO A 597 13.09 10.88 -5.43
CA PRO A 597 13.74 11.97 -4.73
C PRO A 597 12.75 12.65 -3.77
N ASN A 598 13.14 12.84 -2.50
CA ASN A 598 12.32 13.52 -1.49
C ASN A 598 13.05 14.77 -0.98
N LYS A 599 12.54 15.95 -1.34
CA LYS A 599 13.16 17.25 -0.98
C LYS A 599 13.29 17.45 0.53
N ARG A 600 12.28 17.00 1.30
CA ARG A 600 12.21 17.15 2.76
C ARG A 600 13.27 16.27 3.46
N ILE A 601 13.46 15.04 2.97
CA ILE A 601 14.52 14.14 3.44
C ILE A 601 15.90 14.63 3.00
N HIS A 602 16.07 15.14 1.77
CA HIS A 602 17.34 15.73 1.33
C HIS A 602 17.79 16.83 2.28
N ARG A 603 16.93 17.81 2.57
CA ARG A 603 17.27 18.88 3.52
C ARG A 603 17.61 18.35 4.91
N ALA A 604 16.80 17.44 5.44
CA ALA A 604 17.01 16.86 6.77
C ALA A 604 18.38 16.17 6.87
N MET A 605 18.78 15.43 5.85
CA MET A 605 20.02 14.66 5.83
C MET A 605 21.25 15.54 5.54
N GLY A 606 21.09 16.62 4.78
CA GLY A 606 22.09 17.67 4.64
C GLY A 606 22.31 18.47 5.94
N LEU A 607 21.24 18.89 6.62
CA LEU A 607 21.32 19.55 7.92
C LEU A 607 21.92 18.62 8.99
N ALA A 608 21.54 17.34 9.00
CA ALA A 608 22.14 16.33 9.88
C ALA A 608 23.64 16.17 9.64
N ALA A 609 24.11 16.09 8.39
CA ALA A 609 25.53 15.99 8.09
C ALA A 609 26.32 17.24 8.52
N LEU A 610 25.76 18.44 8.33
CA LEU A 610 26.36 19.70 8.79
C LEU A 610 26.38 19.79 10.32
N GLU A 611 25.35 19.30 11.01
CA GLU A 611 25.31 19.26 12.47
C GLU A 611 26.29 18.23 13.05
N VAL A 612 26.38 17.03 12.44
CA VAL A 612 27.39 16.02 12.77
C VAL A 612 28.80 16.57 12.56
N MET A 613 29.06 17.26 11.44
CA MET A 613 30.34 17.95 11.21
C MET A 613 30.68 18.91 12.37
N GLN A 614 29.74 19.79 12.72
CA GLN A 614 29.92 20.77 13.80
C GLN A 614 30.10 20.10 15.17
N ALA A 615 29.37 19.03 15.48
CA ALA A 615 29.47 18.30 16.75
C ALA A 615 30.78 17.51 16.88
N VAL A 616 31.24 16.86 15.79
CA VAL A 616 32.51 16.12 15.76
C VAL A 616 33.69 17.08 15.86
N GLN A 617 33.69 18.20 15.11
CA GLN A 617 34.72 19.24 15.24
C GLN A 617 34.79 19.78 16.68
N ARG A 618 33.65 20.12 17.30
CA ARG A 618 33.60 20.52 18.73
C ARG A 618 34.20 19.47 19.66
N THR A 619 34.00 18.18 19.39
CA THR A 619 34.48 17.07 20.23
C THR A 619 35.98 16.81 20.08
N TRP A 620 36.53 17.07 18.90
CA TRP A 620 37.98 17.00 18.65
C TRP A 620 38.71 18.24 19.15
N THR A 621 38.10 19.44 19.13
CA THR A 621 38.68 20.63 19.79
C THR A 621 38.52 20.60 21.31
N ASN A 622 37.32 20.32 21.83
CA ASN A 622 37.00 20.35 23.26
C ASN A 622 36.75 18.93 23.79
N SER A 623 37.58 18.51 24.76
CA SER A 623 37.51 17.15 25.32
C SER A 623 36.27 16.84 26.18
N LYS A 624 35.30 17.76 26.31
CA LYS A 624 33.96 17.50 26.89
C LYS A 624 32.93 18.37 26.17
N VAL A 625 31.74 17.82 25.93
CA VAL A 625 30.59 18.48 25.26
C VAL A 625 29.36 18.35 26.15
N ARG A 626 28.45 19.33 26.11
CA ARG A 626 27.18 19.28 26.86
C ARG A 626 26.12 18.55 26.04
N MET A 627 25.80 17.31 26.42
CA MET A 627 24.77 16.47 25.81
C MET A 627 23.71 16.11 26.85
N ASN A 628 22.42 16.23 26.49
CA ASN A 628 21.26 15.98 27.35
C ASN A 628 21.44 16.63 28.75
N GLY A 629 21.75 17.94 28.74
CA GLY A 629 22.03 18.77 29.92
C GLY A 629 23.41 18.56 30.57
N LYS A 630 24.05 17.39 30.42
CA LYS A 630 25.26 16.96 31.15
C LYS A 630 26.54 17.13 30.32
N THR A 631 27.61 17.61 30.95
CA THR A 631 28.93 17.79 30.30
C THR A 631 29.73 16.48 30.33
N ARG A 632 29.72 15.73 29.22
CA ARG A 632 30.38 14.41 29.07
C ARG A 632 31.28 14.33 27.84
N LEU A 633 32.00 13.22 27.67
CA LEU A 633 32.53 12.84 26.36
C LEU A 633 31.35 12.42 25.47
N MET A 634 31.28 12.97 24.26
CA MET A 634 30.37 12.49 23.21
C MET A 634 30.66 11.00 22.94
N GLN A 635 29.63 10.20 22.77
CA GLN A 635 29.71 8.79 22.36
C GLN A 635 29.38 8.64 20.87
N TRP A 636 29.66 7.49 20.27
CA TRP A 636 29.23 7.24 18.89
C TRP A 636 27.71 7.39 18.75
N ARG A 637 26.91 6.92 19.73
CA ARG A 637 25.44 7.04 19.65
C ARG A 637 24.97 8.49 19.62
N ASP A 638 25.58 9.39 20.40
CA ASP A 638 25.30 10.84 20.34
C ASP A 638 25.53 11.42 18.93
N MET A 639 26.40 10.80 18.11
CA MET A 639 26.67 11.20 16.72
C MET A 639 25.58 10.74 15.76
N PHE A 640 25.08 9.50 15.92
CA PHE A 640 23.98 8.98 15.09
C PHE A 640 22.63 9.56 15.51
N ASP A 641 22.42 9.87 16.80
CA ASP A 641 21.17 10.46 17.32
C ASP A 641 20.83 11.81 16.65
N ILE A 642 21.83 12.60 16.25
CA ILE A 642 21.63 13.83 15.45
C ILE A 642 20.89 13.50 14.15
N ALA A 643 21.40 12.53 13.37
CA ALA A 643 20.80 12.11 12.11
C ALA A 643 19.48 11.35 12.29
N VAL A 644 19.32 10.58 13.38
CA VAL A 644 18.05 9.96 13.79
C VAL A 644 16.99 11.03 14.03
N LYS A 645 17.27 12.08 14.82
CA LYS A 645 16.33 13.18 15.10
C LYS A 645 15.85 13.85 13.81
N TRP A 646 16.77 14.24 12.91
CA TRP A 646 16.42 14.80 11.61
C TRP A 646 15.58 13.83 10.75
N ARG A 647 15.97 12.56 10.60
CA ARG A 647 15.20 11.59 9.77
C ARG A 647 13.82 11.30 10.36
N ARG A 648 13.70 11.21 11.69
CA ARG A 648 12.44 10.92 12.41
C ARG A 648 11.41 12.06 12.28
N ILE A 649 11.86 13.30 12.13
CA ILE A 649 11.01 14.47 11.89
C ILE A 649 10.73 14.68 10.39
N ALA A 650 11.65 14.27 9.51
CA ALA A 650 11.56 14.43 8.05
C ALA A 650 10.45 13.61 7.36
N ASP A 651 9.96 12.55 7.99
CA ASP A 651 8.83 11.75 7.51
C ASP A 651 8.22 10.96 8.69
N PRO A 652 7.12 11.45 9.29
CA PRO A 652 6.56 10.93 10.55
C PRO A 652 5.70 9.67 10.41
N ASP A 653 5.48 9.14 9.20
CA ASP A 653 4.82 7.84 9.00
C ASP A 653 5.72 6.66 9.43
N GLN A 654 7.02 6.82 9.23
CA GLN A 654 8.01 5.75 9.33
C GLN A 654 8.77 5.85 10.66
N PRO A 655 8.43 5.02 11.68
CA PRO A 655 9.13 5.02 12.95
C PRO A 655 10.58 4.58 12.77
N VAL A 656 11.50 5.54 12.93
CA VAL A 656 12.93 5.30 13.12
C VAL A 656 13.18 5.24 14.62
N LEU A 657 13.48 4.05 15.15
CA LEU A 657 13.62 3.76 16.59
C LEU A 657 14.82 2.84 16.80
N TRP A 658 15.53 3.00 17.92
CA TRP A 658 16.64 2.12 18.30
C TRP A 658 16.12 0.72 18.71
N LEU A 659 16.54 -0.33 18.00
CA LEU A 659 16.07 -1.70 18.24
C LEU A 659 16.55 -2.26 19.58
N ASP A 660 17.74 -1.87 20.03
CA ASP A 660 18.30 -2.26 21.33
C ASP A 660 17.63 -1.55 22.52
N GLN A 661 16.70 -0.62 22.25
CA GLN A 661 15.87 0.06 23.24
C GLN A 661 14.40 -0.40 23.19
N MET A 662 14.15 -1.57 22.59
CA MET A 662 12.87 -2.30 22.61
C MET A 662 12.80 -3.28 23.80
N PRO A 663 11.61 -3.78 24.20
CA PRO A 663 11.49 -4.77 25.25
C PRO A 663 12.30 -6.05 24.94
N ALA A 664 12.99 -6.62 25.94
CA ALA A 664 13.87 -7.78 25.74
C ALA A 664 13.16 -8.99 25.11
N ARG A 665 11.87 -9.21 25.43
CA ARG A 665 11.04 -10.28 24.84
C ARG A 665 10.81 -10.12 23.32
N SER A 666 10.91 -8.88 22.82
CA SER A 666 10.79 -8.56 21.40
C SER A 666 12.10 -8.73 20.65
N LEU A 667 13.23 -8.44 21.30
CA LEU A 667 14.57 -8.78 20.80
C LEU A 667 14.74 -10.31 20.71
N SER A 668 14.39 -11.04 21.77
CA SER A 668 14.49 -12.51 21.80
C SER A 668 13.53 -13.22 20.84
N ARG A 669 12.51 -12.52 20.31
CA ARG A 669 11.58 -13.02 19.28
C ARG A 669 11.90 -12.52 17.87
N GLY A 670 13.07 -11.89 17.69
CA GLY A 670 13.56 -11.44 16.39
C GLY A 670 12.90 -10.15 15.93
N PHE A 671 13.53 -9.01 16.24
CA PHE A 671 13.34 -7.79 15.43
C PHE A 671 14.19 -7.92 14.14
N ASN A 672 13.87 -8.91 13.31
CA ASN A 672 14.68 -9.24 12.14
C ASN A 672 14.40 -8.26 11.00
N ASN A 673 15.43 -7.58 10.52
CA ASN A 673 15.30 -6.71 9.35
C ASN A 673 15.20 -7.58 8.08
N HIS A 674 13.98 -7.94 7.70
CA HIS A 674 13.69 -8.87 6.60
C HIS A 674 13.51 -8.13 5.27
N ILE A 675 14.49 -8.27 4.38
CA ILE A 675 14.50 -7.74 3.01
C ILE A 675 14.12 -8.85 2.03
N ASN A 676 12.89 -8.82 1.52
CA ASN A 676 12.48 -9.70 0.42
C ASN A 676 13.13 -9.25 -0.89
N LEU A 677 13.94 -10.12 -1.51
CA LEU A 677 14.51 -9.94 -2.84
C LEU A 677 13.59 -10.56 -3.89
N ILE A 678 13.10 -11.78 -3.65
CA ILE A 678 12.00 -12.41 -4.39
C ILE A 678 11.00 -12.96 -3.37
N ARG A 679 9.70 -12.75 -3.58
CA ARG A 679 8.62 -13.36 -2.78
C ARG A 679 7.56 -13.92 -3.71
N GLY A 680 7.55 -15.24 -3.87
CA GLY A 680 6.70 -15.91 -4.85
C GLY A 680 7.08 -15.50 -6.25
N GLN A 681 6.13 -14.90 -6.97
CA GLN A 681 6.35 -14.38 -8.33
C GLN A 681 6.85 -12.92 -8.36
N VAL A 682 6.98 -12.26 -7.20
CA VAL A 682 7.30 -10.82 -7.09
C VAL A 682 8.80 -10.59 -6.91
N ILE A 683 9.42 -9.87 -7.85
CA ILE A 683 10.84 -9.51 -7.83
C ILE A 683 11.00 -8.07 -7.31
N ASN A 684 11.84 -7.88 -6.28
CA ASN A 684 12.13 -6.57 -5.72
C ASN A 684 13.22 -5.84 -6.52
N MET A 685 12.79 -5.05 -7.51
CA MET A 685 13.68 -4.38 -8.46
C MET A 685 14.76 -3.47 -7.83
N ARG A 686 14.54 -2.97 -6.59
CA ARG A 686 15.48 -2.11 -5.86
C ARG A 686 16.86 -2.75 -5.70
N TYR A 687 16.89 -4.09 -5.62
CA TYR A 687 18.08 -4.88 -5.33
C TYR A 687 18.55 -5.74 -6.51
N LEU A 688 17.92 -5.62 -7.69
CA LEU A 688 18.20 -6.48 -8.86
C LEU A 688 19.69 -6.47 -9.26
N GLU A 689 20.32 -5.30 -9.19
CA GLU A 689 21.75 -5.04 -9.43
C GLU A 689 22.71 -5.79 -8.46
N TYR A 690 22.17 -6.42 -7.42
CA TYR A 690 22.90 -7.22 -6.43
C TYR A 690 22.63 -8.71 -6.53
N PHE A 691 21.67 -9.16 -7.34
CA PHE A 691 21.32 -10.59 -7.41
C PHE A 691 22.52 -11.44 -7.85
N GLU A 692 23.29 -11.00 -8.85
CA GLU A 692 24.50 -11.70 -9.29
C GLU A 692 25.60 -11.74 -8.22
N LYS A 693 25.86 -10.60 -7.55
CA LYS A 693 26.81 -10.50 -6.42
C LYS A 693 26.45 -11.49 -5.30
N ILE A 694 25.18 -11.51 -4.90
CA ILE A 694 24.69 -12.36 -3.81
C ILE A 694 24.70 -13.83 -4.25
N LEU A 695 24.32 -14.14 -5.50
CA LEU A 695 24.38 -15.49 -6.05
C LEU A 695 25.81 -16.04 -6.07
N HIS A 696 26.79 -15.25 -6.51
CA HIS A 696 28.21 -15.63 -6.45
C HIS A 696 28.66 -15.90 -5.01
N PHE A 697 28.33 -15.01 -4.06
CA PHE A 697 28.63 -15.20 -2.64
C PHE A 697 28.01 -16.50 -2.09
N ILE A 698 26.76 -16.80 -2.43
CA ILE A 698 26.09 -18.05 -2.02
C ILE A 698 26.85 -19.27 -2.57
N LYS A 699 27.22 -19.28 -3.86
CA LYS A 699 28.01 -20.39 -4.46
C LYS A 699 29.31 -20.63 -3.70
N ASP A 700 30.05 -19.57 -3.38
CA ASP A 700 31.32 -19.68 -2.67
C ASP A 700 31.13 -20.25 -1.25
N ARG A 701 30.09 -19.82 -0.53
CA ARG A 701 29.77 -20.36 0.80
C ARG A 701 29.31 -21.82 0.76
N ILE A 702 28.57 -22.24 -0.28
CA ILE A 702 28.23 -23.65 -0.51
C ILE A 702 29.52 -24.46 -0.75
N LEU A 703 30.44 -23.98 -1.59
CA LEU A 703 31.72 -24.65 -1.85
C LEU A 703 32.57 -24.78 -0.58
N VAL A 704 32.63 -23.74 0.27
CA VAL A 704 33.32 -23.81 1.58
C VAL A 704 32.67 -24.85 2.50
N TYR A 705 31.34 -24.89 2.59
CA TYR A 705 30.63 -25.86 3.42
C TYR A 705 30.82 -27.31 2.93
N HIS A 706 30.75 -27.54 1.62
CA HIS A 706 30.99 -28.87 1.05
C HIS A 706 32.46 -29.28 1.10
N GLY A 707 33.41 -28.35 0.96
CA GLY A 707 34.84 -28.64 1.11
C GLY A 707 35.22 -29.12 2.51
N ALA A 708 34.59 -28.56 3.55
CA ALA A 708 34.79 -28.99 4.94
C ALA A 708 34.11 -30.35 5.26
N ASN A 709 32.91 -30.61 4.74
CA ASN A 709 32.06 -31.72 5.18
C ASN A 709 32.02 -32.93 4.21
N ASN A 710 32.25 -32.72 2.91
CA ASN A 710 32.30 -33.77 1.89
C ASN A 710 33.30 -33.41 0.77
N PRO A 711 34.62 -33.50 1.03
CA PRO A 711 35.65 -33.13 0.06
C PRO A 711 35.66 -34.02 -1.20
N LYS A 712 35.04 -35.21 -1.17
CA LYS A 712 34.97 -36.10 -2.35
C LYS A 712 33.92 -35.63 -3.37
N GLY A 713 32.75 -35.18 -2.91
CA GLY A 713 31.70 -34.63 -3.78
C GLY A 713 31.91 -33.18 -4.22
N LEU A 714 33.01 -32.53 -3.80
CA LEU A 714 33.24 -31.09 -4.05
C LEU A 714 33.35 -30.74 -5.54
N LEU A 715 33.87 -31.65 -6.37
CA LEU A 715 33.98 -31.42 -7.82
C LEU A 715 32.60 -31.46 -8.50
N GLU A 716 31.77 -32.46 -8.17
CA GLU A 716 30.40 -32.59 -8.67
C GLU A 716 29.54 -31.37 -8.29
N VAL A 717 29.67 -30.90 -7.04
CA VAL A 717 28.99 -29.68 -6.57
C VAL A 717 29.48 -28.44 -7.33
N ARG A 718 30.78 -28.33 -7.64
CA ARG A 718 31.32 -27.22 -8.45
C ARG A 718 30.74 -27.23 -9.87
N GLU A 719 30.81 -28.36 -10.57
CA GLU A 719 30.28 -28.52 -11.92
C GLU A 719 28.75 -28.33 -12.01
N ALA A 720 28.02 -28.52 -10.91
CA ALA A 720 26.61 -28.20 -10.81
C ALA A 720 26.38 -26.70 -10.57
N LEU A 721 27.13 -26.08 -9.65
CA LEU A 721 27.03 -24.63 -9.37
C LEU A 721 27.51 -23.75 -10.54
N GLU A 722 28.33 -24.25 -11.44
CA GLU A 722 28.71 -23.54 -12.68
C GLU A 722 27.52 -23.39 -13.65
N LYS A 723 26.55 -24.31 -13.63
CA LYS A 723 25.32 -24.30 -14.46
C LYS A 723 24.19 -23.43 -13.89
N VAL A 724 24.34 -22.93 -12.66
CA VAL A 724 23.40 -22.03 -11.99
C VAL A 724 23.60 -20.61 -12.55
N HIS A 725 22.61 -20.05 -13.21
CA HIS A 725 22.65 -18.67 -13.71
C HIS A 725 21.70 -17.73 -12.95
N LYS A 726 20.71 -18.28 -12.25
CA LYS A 726 19.74 -17.55 -11.42
C LYS A 726 19.58 -18.21 -10.05
N VAL A 727 18.83 -17.58 -9.15
CA VAL A 727 18.59 -18.09 -7.79
C VAL A 727 17.60 -19.26 -7.82
N GLU A 728 16.69 -19.22 -8.78
CA GLU A 728 15.70 -20.23 -9.14
C GLU A 728 16.34 -21.59 -9.41
N ASP A 729 17.47 -21.63 -10.14
CA ASP A 729 18.18 -22.86 -10.53
C ASP A 729 18.84 -23.56 -9.32
N LEU A 730 19.07 -22.84 -8.23
CA LEU A 730 19.89 -23.28 -7.11
C LEU A 730 19.15 -24.27 -6.18
N LEU A 731 17.84 -24.09 -5.98
CA LEU A 731 17.01 -25.01 -5.18
C LEU A 731 16.91 -26.43 -5.79
N PRO A 732 16.61 -26.60 -7.10
CA PRO A 732 16.67 -27.91 -7.76
C PRO A 732 18.01 -28.64 -7.61
N ILE A 733 19.13 -27.91 -7.61
CA ILE A 733 20.47 -28.50 -7.50
C ILE A 733 20.81 -28.85 -6.04
N MET A 734 20.50 -27.99 -5.07
CA MET A 734 20.69 -28.32 -3.65
C MET A 734 19.84 -29.52 -3.20
N LYS A 735 18.64 -29.71 -3.78
CA LYS A 735 17.80 -30.90 -3.60
C LYS A 735 18.49 -32.22 -4.01
N GLN A 736 19.45 -32.20 -4.95
CA GLN A 736 20.17 -33.39 -5.39
C GLN A 736 21.28 -33.79 -4.41
N PHE A 737 22.00 -32.81 -3.85
CA PHE A 737 23.15 -33.06 -2.97
C PHE A 737 22.79 -33.24 -1.50
N ASN A 738 21.62 -32.78 -1.04
CA ASN A 738 21.22 -32.91 0.36
C ASN A 738 19.68 -33.00 0.52
N THR A 739 19.19 -34.12 1.04
CA THR A 739 17.75 -34.35 1.28
C THR A 739 17.16 -33.45 2.37
N LYS A 740 17.99 -32.83 3.23
CA LYS A 740 17.52 -31.85 4.24
C LYS A 740 17.30 -30.45 3.67
N THR A 741 17.89 -30.10 2.53
CA THR A 741 17.68 -28.79 1.87
C THR A 741 16.51 -28.82 0.89
N LYS A 742 15.53 -29.72 1.13
CA LYS A 742 14.39 -29.97 0.25
C LYS A 742 13.45 -28.77 0.16
N ASP A 743 13.18 -28.12 1.28
CA ASP A 743 12.23 -27.00 1.37
C ASP A 743 12.96 -25.64 1.39
N GLY A 744 14.27 -25.64 1.65
CA GLY A 744 15.17 -24.49 1.50
C GLY A 744 16.51 -24.65 2.21
N PHE A 745 17.30 -23.57 2.25
CA PHE A 745 18.55 -23.46 3.02
C PHE A 745 18.88 -22.00 3.36
N THR A 746 19.80 -21.81 4.30
CA THR A 746 20.24 -20.50 4.83
C THR A 746 21.75 -20.36 4.79
N VAL A 747 22.27 -19.18 4.44
CA VAL A 747 23.71 -18.87 4.38
C VAL A 747 24.02 -17.58 5.13
N ASN A 748 24.85 -17.63 6.16
CA ASN A 748 25.31 -16.43 6.87
C ASN A 748 26.52 -15.78 6.19
N THR A 749 26.52 -14.45 6.08
CA THR A 749 27.73 -13.66 5.87
C THR A 749 28.56 -13.58 7.15
N LYS A 750 29.88 -13.48 7.00
CA LYS A 750 30.83 -13.32 8.10
C LYS A 750 31.53 -11.98 7.99
N VAL A 751 31.71 -11.33 9.15
CA VAL A 751 32.20 -9.97 9.28
C VAL A 751 33.43 -10.01 10.19
N PRO A 752 34.66 -9.86 9.67
CA PRO A 752 35.87 -9.85 10.48
C PRO A 752 35.84 -8.73 11.53
N SER A 753 36.39 -8.97 12.72
CA SER A 753 36.64 -7.95 13.74
C SER A 753 38.00 -7.26 13.49
N LEU A 754 38.05 -5.92 13.65
CA LEU A 754 39.31 -5.17 13.70
C LEU A 754 39.90 -5.16 15.11
N LYS A 755 39.04 -5.19 16.13
CA LYS A 755 39.40 -5.20 17.56
C LYS A 755 39.97 -6.55 18.03
N ASP A 756 39.28 -7.64 17.75
CA ASP A 756 39.59 -9.00 18.20
C ASP A 756 40.18 -9.79 17.02
N GLN A 757 41.51 -9.73 16.82
CA GLN A 757 42.17 -10.36 15.67
C GLN A 757 41.83 -11.86 15.52
N GLY A 758 41.45 -12.26 14.29
CA GLY A 758 41.06 -13.65 13.97
C GLY A 758 39.63 -14.03 14.37
N LYS A 759 38.84 -13.10 14.92
CA LYS A 759 37.43 -13.30 15.28
C LYS A 759 36.52 -12.80 14.14
N GLU A 760 35.45 -13.54 13.89
CA GLU A 760 34.38 -13.16 12.96
C GLU A 760 33.03 -13.04 13.69
N TYR A 761 32.22 -12.08 13.28
CA TYR A 761 30.82 -11.92 13.69
C TYR A 761 29.88 -12.38 12.58
N ASP A 762 28.66 -12.80 12.94
CA ASP A 762 27.60 -13.04 11.96
C ASP A 762 27.02 -11.73 11.43
N GLY A 763 27.07 -11.55 10.12
CA GLY A 763 26.51 -10.40 9.41
C GLY A 763 25.03 -10.60 9.15
N PHE A 764 24.68 -11.03 7.94
CA PHE A 764 23.32 -11.24 7.46
C PHE A 764 23.07 -12.70 7.14
N THR A 765 21.87 -13.18 7.42
CA THR A 765 21.39 -14.49 6.96
C THR A 765 20.71 -14.33 5.62
N ILE A 766 21.16 -15.05 4.61
CA ILE A 766 20.51 -15.14 3.30
C ILE A 766 19.67 -16.41 3.29
N THR A 767 18.37 -16.28 3.13
CA THR A 767 17.39 -17.38 3.17
C THR A 767 16.86 -17.64 1.76
N ILE A 768 16.91 -18.90 1.31
CA ILE A 768 16.31 -19.35 0.05
C ILE A 768 15.43 -20.57 0.35
N THR A 769 14.11 -20.42 0.23
CA THR A 769 13.12 -21.49 0.40
C THR A 769 12.19 -21.52 -0.80
N GLY A 770 11.65 -22.70 -1.15
CA GLY A 770 10.71 -22.85 -2.27
C GLY A 770 9.57 -23.79 -1.94
N ASP A 771 8.35 -23.42 -2.33
CA ASP A 771 7.15 -24.21 -2.06
C ASP A 771 6.92 -25.35 -3.06
N LYS A 772 5.74 -25.98 -2.98
CA LYS A 772 5.32 -27.08 -3.88
C LYS A 772 4.76 -26.60 -5.23
N ILE A 773 4.48 -25.30 -5.37
CA ILE A 773 3.85 -24.66 -6.53
C ILE A 773 4.94 -24.04 -7.45
N GLY A 774 6.13 -23.79 -6.91
CA GLY A 774 7.26 -23.15 -7.60
C GLY A 774 7.53 -21.72 -7.14
N ASN A 775 6.80 -21.23 -6.13
CA ASN A 775 7.07 -19.95 -5.50
C ASN A 775 8.39 -20.01 -4.73
N ILE A 776 9.22 -18.97 -4.87
CA ILE A 776 10.49 -18.85 -4.15
C ILE A 776 10.43 -17.65 -3.21
N LEU A 777 10.88 -17.85 -1.99
CA LEU A 777 11.27 -16.78 -1.07
C LEU A 777 12.80 -16.72 -1.07
N PHE A 778 13.32 -15.63 -1.61
CA PHE A 778 14.73 -15.24 -1.53
C PHE A 778 14.78 -13.95 -0.71
N SER A 779 15.36 -14.03 0.49
CA SER A 779 15.43 -12.91 1.42
C SER A 779 16.80 -12.76 2.06
N VAL A 780 17.07 -11.54 2.53
CA VAL A 780 18.23 -11.22 3.37
C VAL A 780 17.73 -10.65 4.68
N GLU A 781 18.20 -11.24 5.77
CA GLU A 781 17.74 -11.00 7.12
C GLU A 781 18.91 -10.52 8.00
N THR A 782 18.70 -9.45 8.76
CA THR A 782 19.60 -9.13 9.88
C THR A 782 19.00 -9.67 11.16
N GLN A 783 19.69 -10.59 11.85
CA GLN A 783 19.27 -11.05 13.17
C GLN A 783 19.62 -10.00 14.23
N THR A 784 18.67 -9.71 15.12
CA THR A 784 18.82 -8.69 16.18
C THR A 784 18.78 -9.34 17.56
N THR A 785 19.76 -10.21 17.83
CA THR A 785 19.96 -10.85 19.15
C THR A 785 20.81 -9.97 20.07
N GLU A 786 20.60 -10.10 21.39
CA GLU A 786 21.33 -9.29 22.38
C GLU A 786 22.86 -9.50 22.31
N GLU A 787 23.31 -10.76 22.25
CA GLU A 787 24.74 -11.12 22.15
C GLU A 787 25.40 -10.47 20.92
N ARG A 788 24.73 -10.54 19.76
CA ARG A 788 25.22 -9.93 18.52
C ARG A 788 25.31 -8.41 18.66
N THR A 789 24.26 -7.77 19.18
CA THR A 789 24.25 -6.33 19.46
C THR A 789 25.39 -5.93 20.41
N GLN A 790 25.66 -6.69 21.46
CA GLN A 790 26.78 -6.45 22.37
C GLN A 790 28.15 -6.56 21.67
N PHE A 791 28.37 -7.55 20.80
CA PHE A 791 29.63 -7.67 20.04
C PHE A 791 29.85 -6.49 19.08
N TYR A 792 28.85 -6.11 18.29
CA TYR A 792 28.97 -4.96 17.38
C TYR A 792 29.11 -3.64 18.14
N HIS A 793 28.44 -3.45 19.28
CA HIS A 793 28.68 -2.29 20.15
C HIS A 793 30.13 -2.24 20.65
N ALA A 794 30.70 -3.36 21.11
CA ALA A 794 32.07 -3.41 21.60
C ALA A 794 33.12 -3.13 20.52
N GLU A 795 32.81 -3.42 19.25
CA GLU A 795 33.62 -3.06 18.07
C GLU A 795 33.53 -1.56 17.76
N ILE A 796 32.30 -1.03 17.63
CA ILE A 796 32.03 0.37 17.32
C ILE A 796 32.56 1.30 18.42
N ASP A 797 32.45 0.89 19.69
CA ASP A 797 33.04 1.58 20.85
C ASP A 797 34.57 1.69 20.78
N ALA A 798 35.27 0.68 20.24
CA ALA A 798 36.72 0.70 20.09
C ALA A 798 37.11 1.64 18.94
N LEU A 799 36.50 1.46 17.77
CA LEU A 799 36.74 2.30 16.59
C LEU A 799 36.43 3.78 16.84
N TYR A 800 35.40 4.09 17.63
CA TYR A 800 35.06 5.46 18.00
C TYR A 800 36.08 6.10 18.97
N LYS A 801 36.68 5.32 19.88
CA LYS A 801 37.76 5.80 20.75
C LYS A 801 39.00 6.14 19.93
N ASP A 802 39.40 5.27 19.01
CA ASP A 802 40.55 5.48 18.13
C ASP A 802 40.33 6.65 17.15
N LEU A 803 39.11 6.75 16.59
CA LEU A 803 38.68 7.88 15.76
C LEU A 803 38.74 9.20 16.55
N THR A 804 38.29 9.21 17.80
CA THR A 804 38.33 10.40 18.66
C THR A 804 39.76 10.76 19.07
N ALA A 805 40.64 9.77 19.27
CA ALA A 805 42.05 10.01 19.56
C ALA A 805 42.77 10.60 18.34
N LYS A 806 42.68 9.97 17.16
CA LYS A 806 43.31 10.47 15.93
C LYS A 806 42.69 11.78 15.43
N GLY A 807 41.38 11.98 15.59
CA GLY A 807 40.70 13.24 15.23
C GLY A 807 41.17 14.43 16.07
N LYS A 808 41.50 14.22 17.35
CA LYS A 808 42.14 15.25 18.19
C LYS A 808 43.55 15.59 17.71
N VAL A 809 44.34 14.58 17.33
CA VAL A 809 45.68 14.78 16.77
C VAL A 809 45.60 15.55 15.45
N LEU A 810 44.72 15.15 14.52
CA LEU A 810 44.50 15.83 13.22
C LEU A 810 44.08 17.31 13.31
N ILE A 811 43.52 17.78 14.43
CA ILE A 811 43.25 19.21 14.67
C ILE A 811 44.52 19.98 15.12
N LEU A 812 45.51 19.29 15.67
CA LEU A 812 46.78 19.83 16.16
C LEU A 812 47.92 19.71 15.14
N SER A 813 47.92 18.65 14.31
CA SER A 813 48.91 18.39 13.25
C SER A 813 48.29 18.40 11.86
N SER A 814 48.85 19.25 10.99
CA SER A 814 48.39 19.44 9.59
C SER A 814 48.92 18.36 8.61
N GLU A 815 49.16 17.13 9.08
CA GLU A 815 49.83 16.10 8.29
C GLU A 815 48.85 15.31 7.39
N PHE A 816 49.22 15.17 6.10
CA PHE A 816 48.37 14.55 5.08
C PHE A 816 48.03 13.07 5.35
N GLY A 817 48.91 12.33 6.03
CA GLY A 817 48.71 10.91 6.33
C GLY A 817 47.63 10.64 7.39
N GLU A 818 47.50 11.53 8.38
CA GLU A 818 46.56 11.36 9.48
C GLU A 818 45.11 11.51 9.00
N ALA A 819 44.88 12.41 8.03
CA ALA A 819 43.57 12.62 7.42
C ALA A 819 43.01 11.36 6.75
N ASP A 820 43.84 10.57 6.03
CA ASP A 820 43.35 9.33 5.40
C ASP A 820 43.07 8.23 6.43
N ALA A 821 43.90 8.11 7.46
CA ALA A 821 43.69 7.18 8.57
C ALA A 821 42.36 7.48 9.31
N VAL A 822 42.05 8.76 9.55
CA VAL A 822 40.75 9.18 10.11
C VAL A 822 39.59 8.83 9.16
N CYS A 823 39.76 9.02 7.83
CA CYS A 823 38.75 8.62 6.85
C CYS A 823 38.49 7.10 6.82
N ASN A 824 39.55 6.28 6.96
CA ASN A 824 39.40 4.81 7.03
C ASN A 824 38.64 4.38 8.29
N LEU A 825 38.91 5.01 9.44
CA LEU A 825 38.17 4.74 10.68
C LEU A 825 36.69 5.14 10.60
N ILE A 826 36.36 6.28 9.98
CA ILE A 826 34.96 6.70 9.75
C ILE A 826 34.22 5.68 8.90
N LEU A 827 34.82 5.23 7.80
CA LEU A 827 34.22 4.23 6.91
C LEU A 827 34.12 2.85 7.57
N SER A 828 35.07 2.50 8.45
CA SER A 828 35.06 1.24 9.20
C SER A 828 34.00 1.23 10.30
N LEU A 829 33.88 2.31 11.08
CA LEU A 829 32.81 2.52 12.07
C LEU A 829 31.43 2.29 11.44
N VAL A 830 31.23 2.85 10.24
CA VAL A 830 29.94 2.77 9.54
C VAL A 830 29.75 1.44 8.79
N TYR A 831 30.81 0.74 8.37
CA TYR A 831 30.72 -0.65 7.91
C TYR A 831 30.11 -1.57 8.99
N TYR A 832 30.53 -1.44 10.25
CA TYR A 832 29.92 -2.19 11.36
C TYR A 832 28.49 -1.71 11.67
N PHE A 833 28.18 -0.42 11.54
CA PHE A 833 26.81 0.09 11.70
C PHE A 833 25.85 -0.48 10.61
N TYR A 834 26.29 -0.50 9.35
CA TYR A 834 25.55 -1.14 8.26
C TYR A 834 25.35 -2.63 8.50
N ASN A 835 26.36 -3.34 9.00
CA ASN A 835 26.22 -4.77 9.30
C ASN A 835 25.33 -5.04 10.52
N LEU A 836 25.33 -4.15 11.53
CA LEU A 836 24.45 -4.27 12.70
C LEU A 836 22.96 -4.02 12.37
N MET A 837 22.65 -3.03 11.53
CA MET A 837 21.30 -2.48 11.29
C MET A 837 20.51 -2.14 12.58
N PRO A 838 21.01 -1.24 13.45
CA PRO A 838 20.45 -1.04 14.80
C PRO A 838 19.12 -0.24 14.87
N LEU A 839 18.56 0.20 13.73
CA LEU A 839 17.32 0.99 13.66
C LEU A 839 16.21 0.24 12.90
N SER A 840 14.97 0.39 13.36
CA SER A 840 13.76 -0.19 12.75
C SER A 840 13.56 0.17 11.27
N ARG A 841 13.89 1.40 10.88
CA ARG A 841 13.87 1.92 9.51
C ARG A 841 14.98 2.97 9.37
N GLY A 842 15.41 3.24 8.14
CA GLY A 842 16.26 4.41 7.84
C GLY A 842 17.75 4.29 8.18
N SER A 843 18.22 3.18 8.76
CA SER A 843 19.64 2.90 9.09
C SER A 843 20.61 3.35 8.00
N SER A 844 20.26 3.06 6.74
CA SER A 844 21.11 3.28 5.57
C SER A 844 21.39 4.77 5.28
N VAL A 845 20.34 5.61 5.23
CA VAL A 845 20.52 7.05 4.97
C VAL A 845 21.15 7.76 6.17
N ILE A 846 20.79 7.36 7.39
CA ILE A 846 21.35 7.90 8.64
C ILE A 846 22.85 7.63 8.72
N ALA A 847 23.26 6.39 8.42
CA ALA A 847 24.65 5.99 8.34
C ALA A 847 25.43 6.82 7.32
N TYR A 848 24.87 7.03 6.12
CA TYR A 848 25.53 7.82 5.08
C TYR A 848 25.66 9.31 5.44
N SER A 849 24.64 9.93 6.05
CA SER A 849 24.72 11.31 6.56
C SER A 849 25.80 11.48 7.62
N VAL A 850 25.97 10.47 8.50
CA VAL A 850 27.03 10.45 9.51
C VAL A 850 28.42 10.30 8.88
N ILE A 851 28.59 9.48 7.82
CA ILE A 851 29.84 9.45 7.03
C ILE A 851 30.17 10.85 6.50
N VAL A 852 29.22 11.48 5.79
CA VAL A 852 29.45 12.79 5.15
C VAL A 852 29.84 13.84 6.18
N GLY A 853 29.12 13.94 7.30
CA GLY A 853 29.43 14.88 8.37
C GLY A 853 30.79 14.64 9.03
N ALA A 854 31.14 13.38 9.31
CA ALA A 854 32.43 13.04 9.94
C ALA A 854 33.62 13.22 8.98
N LEU A 855 33.46 12.98 7.67
CA LEU A 855 34.50 13.28 6.67
C LEU A 855 34.69 14.79 6.50
N MET A 856 33.59 15.57 6.52
CA MET A 856 33.70 17.04 6.52
C MET A 856 34.38 17.56 7.80
N ALA A 857 34.18 16.88 8.94
CA ALA A 857 34.92 17.18 10.17
C ALA A 857 36.43 16.95 10.04
N SER A 858 36.88 15.91 9.31
CA SER A 858 38.30 15.67 8.99
C SER A 858 38.84 16.50 7.81
N GLY A 859 38.07 17.51 7.37
CA GLY A 859 38.48 18.43 6.31
C GLY A 859 38.32 17.89 4.89
N LYS A 860 37.51 16.83 4.70
CA LYS A 860 37.22 16.22 3.40
C LYS A 860 35.76 16.44 2.99
N GLU A 861 35.56 17.23 1.94
CA GLU A 861 34.24 17.40 1.31
C GLU A 861 33.93 16.22 0.39
N VAL A 862 32.75 15.62 0.56
CA VAL A 862 32.19 14.62 -0.37
C VAL A 862 31.60 15.37 -1.56
N ALA A 863 32.25 15.27 -2.73
CA ALA A 863 31.82 15.96 -3.96
C ALA A 863 31.20 15.02 -5.00
N GLY A 864 31.21 13.70 -4.76
CA GLY A 864 30.62 12.69 -5.63
C GLY A 864 29.20 12.31 -5.22
N LYS A 865 28.51 11.60 -6.12
CA LYS A 865 27.20 10.96 -5.89
C LYS A 865 27.36 9.47 -5.68
N ILE A 866 26.36 8.84 -5.06
CA ILE A 866 26.19 7.39 -5.08
C ILE A 866 25.97 6.95 -6.55
N PRO A 867 26.75 5.98 -7.08
CA PRO A 867 26.59 5.54 -8.48
C PRO A 867 25.21 4.95 -8.77
N LYS A 868 24.73 5.18 -10.00
CA LYS A 868 23.48 4.59 -10.49
C LYS A 868 23.50 3.07 -10.35
N GLY A 869 22.41 2.49 -9.84
CA GLY A 869 22.31 1.05 -9.59
C GLY A 869 23.04 0.54 -8.35
N LYS A 870 23.51 1.41 -7.44
CA LYS A 870 24.23 1.01 -6.21
C LYS A 870 23.57 1.54 -4.94
N LEU A 871 23.65 0.74 -3.88
CA LEU A 871 23.13 1.01 -2.54
C LEU A 871 24.27 0.84 -1.51
N VAL A 872 24.45 1.80 -0.59
CA VAL A 872 25.68 1.84 0.25
C VAL A 872 25.68 0.73 1.31
N ASP A 873 24.50 0.39 1.82
CA ASP A 873 24.29 -0.78 2.68
C ASP A 873 24.65 -2.08 1.95
N PHE A 874 24.14 -2.32 0.74
CA PHE A 874 24.46 -3.55 0.00
C PHE A 874 25.92 -3.64 -0.46
N GLU A 875 26.62 -2.51 -0.70
CA GLU A 875 28.08 -2.52 -0.84
C GLU A 875 28.80 -2.89 0.47
N ALA A 876 28.31 -2.48 1.64
CA ALA A 876 28.85 -2.93 2.93
C ALA A 876 28.53 -4.41 3.24
N MET A 877 27.33 -4.88 2.87
CA MET A 877 26.87 -6.26 3.05
C MET A 877 27.62 -7.26 2.17
N THR A 878 28.03 -6.84 0.97
CA THR A 878 28.73 -7.69 -0.01
C THR A 878 30.26 -7.48 -0.02
N ALA A 879 30.79 -6.59 0.81
CA ALA A 879 32.24 -6.41 0.98
C ALA A 879 32.82 -7.45 1.97
N PRO A 880 33.97 -8.09 1.65
CA PRO A 880 34.61 -9.08 2.52
C PRO A 880 35.24 -8.50 3.80
N GLY A 881 35.23 -7.18 3.96
CA GLY A 881 35.78 -6.49 5.13
C GLY A 881 35.67 -4.97 5.01
N SER A 882 35.93 -4.28 6.13
CA SER A 882 35.88 -2.82 6.28
C SER A 882 36.82 -2.08 5.33
N GLU A 883 38.02 -2.62 5.06
CA GLU A 883 38.98 -2.03 4.10
C GLU A 883 38.45 -2.08 2.66
N ALA A 884 37.87 -3.21 2.25
CA ALA A 884 37.29 -3.39 0.93
C ALA A 884 36.09 -2.45 0.72
N PHE A 885 35.20 -2.35 1.71
CA PHE A 885 34.14 -1.35 1.73
C PHE A 885 34.69 0.08 1.66
N SER A 886 35.73 0.40 2.42
CA SER A 886 36.35 1.73 2.43
C SER A 886 36.93 2.11 1.06
N LYS A 887 37.58 1.15 0.37
CA LYS A 887 38.09 1.33 -0.99
C LYS A 887 36.96 1.54 -2.01
N ILE A 888 35.87 0.78 -1.90
CA ILE A 888 34.66 0.96 -2.71
C ILE A 888 34.07 2.36 -2.47
N ALA A 889 33.77 2.73 -1.22
CA ALA A 889 33.17 4.01 -0.86
C ALA A 889 33.99 5.22 -1.34
N LYS A 890 35.31 5.23 -1.08
CA LYS A 890 36.21 6.31 -1.52
C LYS A 890 36.20 6.51 -3.04
N SER A 891 36.03 5.45 -3.83
CA SER A 891 36.10 5.51 -5.30
C SER A 891 35.03 6.39 -5.95
N TRP A 892 33.85 6.51 -5.34
CA TRP A 892 32.73 7.32 -5.85
C TRP A 892 32.39 8.55 -4.99
N MET A 893 32.82 8.61 -3.73
CA MET A 893 32.67 9.81 -2.88
C MET A 893 33.42 11.05 -3.39
N ASN A 894 34.47 10.88 -4.21
CA ASN A 894 35.27 11.96 -4.81
C ASN A 894 35.71 13.00 -3.75
N LEU A 895 36.50 12.55 -2.77
CA LEU A 895 36.88 13.34 -1.60
C LEU A 895 37.83 14.49 -1.97
N LYS A 896 37.41 15.73 -1.69
CA LYS A 896 38.18 16.96 -1.93
C LYS A 896 38.54 17.64 -0.60
N SER A 897 39.53 18.53 -0.61
CA SER A 897 39.77 19.40 0.55
C SER A 897 38.57 20.33 0.77
N ILE A 898 38.11 20.47 2.01
CA ILE A 898 36.90 21.24 2.35
C ILE A 898 37.04 22.74 2.00
N SER A 899 35.99 23.32 1.40
CA SER A 899 35.93 24.77 1.15
C SER A 899 35.97 25.59 2.46
N PRO A 900 36.67 26.74 2.50
CA PRO A 900 36.60 27.68 3.62
C PRO A 900 35.18 28.15 3.96
N SER A 901 34.25 28.17 2.99
CA SER A 901 32.87 28.62 3.21
C SER A 901 32.12 27.82 4.27
N TYR A 902 32.40 26.51 4.41
CA TYR A 902 31.79 25.68 5.46
C TYR A 902 32.11 26.14 6.88
N LYS A 903 33.21 26.89 7.10
CA LYS A 903 33.57 27.48 8.40
C LYS A 903 32.80 28.78 8.71
N MET A 904 32.14 29.38 7.72
CA MET A 904 31.32 30.59 7.89
C MET A 904 29.84 30.28 8.13
N LEU A 905 29.43 29.02 7.98
CA LEU A 905 28.04 28.59 8.18
C LEU A 905 27.65 28.69 9.67
N PRO A 906 26.46 29.23 9.99
CA PRO A 906 25.98 29.31 11.38
C PRO A 906 25.73 27.91 11.95
N SER A 907 25.64 27.80 13.29
CA SER A 907 25.43 26.49 13.88
C SER A 907 24.02 25.97 13.62
N VAL A 908 23.90 24.71 13.16
CA VAL A 908 22.60 24.06 12.91
C VAL A 908 21.78 23.98 14.21
N SER A 909 22.37 23.51 15.31
CA SER A 909 21.67 23.35 16.60
C SER A 909 21.28 24.67 17.27
N GLU A 910 21.97 25.76 16.97
CA GLU A 910 21.66 27.11 17.50
C GLU A 910 20.69 27.87 16.59
N THR A 911 20.70 27.57 15.28
CA THR A 911 19.75 28.14 14.30
C THR A 911 18.39 27.46 14.38
N PHE A 912 18.35 26.16 14.69
CA PHE A 912 17.12 25.36 14.79
C PHE A 912 17.03 24.64 16.17
N PRO A 913 16.89 25.36 17.30
CA PRO A 913 17.02 24.79 18.65
C PRO A 913 15.77 24.05 19.17
N THR A 914 14.63 24.13 18.47
CA THR A 914 13.34 23.52 18.86
C THR A 914 12.71 22.71 17.73
N LEU A 915 11.82 21.78 18.08
CA LEU A 915 11.07 20.98 17.11
C LEU A 915 10.29 21.85 16.10
N ARG A 916 9.72 22.98 16.53
CA ARG A 916 9.11 23.99 15.66
C ARG A 916 10.06 24.42 14.55
N SER A 917 11.25 24.90 14.92
CA SER A 917 12.23 25.45 13.99
C SER A 917 12.76 24.41 12.99
N MET A 918 12.86 23.13 13.40
CA MET A 918 13.13 22.02 12.49
C MET A 918 12.00 21.80 11.49
N ILE A 919 10.73 21.78 11.95
CA ILE A 919 9.57 21.60 11.06
C ILE A 919 9.42 22.78 10.11
N GLU A 920 9.68 24.02 10.54
CA GLU A 920 9.69 25.21 9.68
C GLU A 920 10.69 25.05 8.54
N VAL A 921 11.98 24.85 8.84
CA VAL A 921 13.02 24.78 7.81
C VAL A 921 12.83 23.60 6.85
N LEU A 922 12.28 22.48 7.31
CA LEU A 922 11.96 21.32 6.46
C LEU A 922 10.78 21.56 5.50
N ASN A 923 9.98 22.60 5.70
CA ASN A 923 8.79 22.91 4.89
C ASN A 923 8.89 24.21 4.07
N THR A 924 10.03 24.91 4.15
CA THR A 924 10.39 26.06 3.30
C THR A 924 10.66 25.62 1.85
N ASP A 925 10.17 26.33 0.82
CA ASP A 925 10.64 26.08 -0.56
C ASP A 925 11.85 26.96 -0.91
N SER A 926 12.99 26.31 -1.15
CA SER A 926 14.26 26.90 -1.55
C SER A 926 14.55 26.79 -3.05
N SER A 927 13.77 25.96 -3.77
CA SER A 927 14.04 25.50 -5.12
C SER A 927 14.35 26.65 -6.10
N PRO A 928 13.59 27.77 -6.13
CA PRO A 928 13.79 28.84 -7.12
C PRO A 928 15.07 29.66 -6.95
N ARG A 929 15.76 29.55 -5.79
CA ARG A 929 16.92 30.39 -5.44
C ARG A 929 18.22 29.60 -5.28
N CYS A 930 18.21 28.43 -4.66
CA CYS A 930 19.43 27.63 -4.51
C CYS A 930 19.97 27.13 -5.87
N LEU A 931 19.08 26.81 -6.82
CA LEU A 931 19.42 26.47 -8.21
C LEU A 931 19.99 27.65 -9.05
N LYS A 932 20.18 28.84 -8.46
CA LYS A 932 20.83 30.00 -9.09
C LYS A 932 22.17 30.39 -8.45
N LYS A 933 22.61 29.63 -7.43
CA LYS A 933 23.88 29.83 -6.70
C LYS A 933 24.84 28.61 -6.81
N LEU A 934 24.38 27.55 -7.48
CA LEU A 934 25.07 26.28 -7.71
C LEU A 934 25.28 26.07 -9.22
#